data_AF-A0A6A5T0Z5-F1
#
_entry.id   AF-A0A6A5T0Z5-F1
#
_cell.length_a   1.000
_cell.length_b   1.000
_cell.length_c   1.000
_cell.angle_alpha   90.00
_cell.angle_beta   90.00
_cell.angle_gamma   90.00
#
_symmetry.space_group_name_H-M   'P 1'
#
loop_
_entity.id
_entity.type
_entity.pdbx_description
1 polymer ?
#
loop_
_entity_poly.entity_id
_entity_poly.type
_entity_poly.pdbx_seq_one_letter_code
_entity_poly.pdbx_strand_id
1 'polypeptide(L)'
;MVPRAPSREALALLKHSVRPSIAVRSQAQCRLLSSSSRATIRPHTQSRAPQQIVRTAATFTHSHHAEAVSIIPTAVDTSNADFKENKRQMDEATENLVNLHTKIAQGGPQKARDKHIQRGKMLVRDRITALIDPGTPFLELSQMAGYDMYGEDDVPAGGIVTGIGTVNGVQCMVVANDATVKGGTYYPVTVKKHLRAQTIAQENRLPCIYLVDSGGANLPNQADVFPDVNHFGRIFYNQARMSSMGIPQLSVVMGPCTAGGAYVPSMSDENIIVENQGHIFLAGPPLVKAATGEVVSAEDLGGGKLHTEVSGVTDYLAVDDAHALVLARRSVGNLNWHRNQTVSPQPSFQEPLYDPQELSGIAGTNLRRQIPIHEVIARIVDGSSFDEFKPLYGSTLVTGFAKIYGHPVGIVANNGILFSESSLKGAHFVQLCGKRHIPLIFLQNISGFMVGQDAEKGGIAKNGAKLVTAVSCVDVPKFTVVVGSSAGAGNYGMCGRAYSPRLLFTWPNAKTSVMGAEQLASVMEAVGKKVDPELKARIEHESEATFGSARLWDDGIIPPEHTRRVLGMGLQMACGGQNKGVEKESTWGDASIKDVASQVAKQLVAQYAKIDSTGTTILGGYPGILYPPYYWWQAGAMFGTLLDYWHYTGDDQYNDLVRDGLIHQFGDHLDLMPANQSKNEGNDDQVFWAFSMIAAAEYGLKDPPADQPGWLAMTQSVFNQFVGRYNKEIKDGTCGGGMRWQIQYWLNGWTYKNTASNGGLFHLGARLAMYTGNNTYAMWAEKAFDWMSESPLLPGDGQVFDGTSIETKPPCKDADRTPWTYNYGIMIAGAAYMYNHTNGGEKWKTALTNFINKTSIFFPEDKGGVMVEICEGQAKVVCNADQESFKAYLARWLGVTVQMAPYTRDMIMPRLQKSAVAAAQTCEGPSQNDGGPHQCAINWWSTGFTGAGVGGVGPQMTALNVISVLNVDRVAAPYSNKTGGTSKGDPSLGSGSGDDQLPKFEKDITTADQAGAAIVTIMVVALFLSCAWWMLS
;
A
#
# COMPACT_ATOMS: atom_id res chain seq x y z
N MET A 1 15.32 -7.93 58.11
CA MET A 1 16.75 -7.65 58.39
C MET A 1 17.31 -6.78 57.27
N VAL A 2 18.30 -5.94 57.53
CA VAL A 2 18.89 -5.02 56.53
C VAL A 2 20.09 -5.68 55.84
N PRO A 3 20.16 -5.73 54.50
CA PRO A 3 21.38 -6.11 53.77
C PRO A 3 22.41 -4.97 53.77
N ARG A 4 23.69 -5.30 53.98
CA ARG A 4 24.83 -4.37 53.76
C ARG A 4 25.32 -4.47 52.31
N ALA A 5 25.94 -3.40 51.80
CA ALA A 5 26.61 -3.42 50.50
C ALA A 5 27.94 -4.22 50.54
N PRO A 6 28.30 -4.94 49.45
CA PRO A 6 29.55 -5.69 49.32
C PRO A 6 30.73 -4.81 48.87
N SER A 7 31.96 -5.34 48.98
CA SER A 7 33.20 -4.55 48.95
C SER A 7 34.18 -4.89 47.82
N ARG A 8 34.59 -3.84 47.09
CA ARG A 8 35.93 -3.48 46.58
C ARG A 8 36.90 -4.48 45.89
N GLU A 9 36.65 -5.78 45.83
CA GLU A 9 37.68 -6.75 45.40
C GLU A 9 37.60 -7.19 43.92
N ALA A 10 36.56 -6.80 43.19
CA ALA A 10 36.36 -7.14 41.76
C ALA A 10 37.15 -6.25 40.76
N LEU A 11 38.25 -5.59 41.18
CA LEU A 11 38.87 -4.48 40.44
C LEU A 11 40.39 -4.64 40.18
N ALA A 12 40.94 -5.85 40.30
CA ALA A 12 42.40 -6.05 40.35
C ALA A 12 42.98 -7.30 39.65
N LEU A 13 42.35 -7.82 38.57
CA LEU A 13 42.92 -8.92 37.77
C LEU A 13 42.85 -8.65 36.26
N LEU A 14 43.96 -8.13 35.70
CA LEU A 14 44.62 -8.54 34.44
C LEU A 14 45.54 -7.43 33.87
N LYS A 15 46.82 -7.47 34.26
CA LYS A 15 47.95 -6.82 33.57
C LYS A 15 49.19 -7.71 33.69
N HIS A 16 49.87 -7.97 32.56
CA HIS A 16 51.33 -8.09 32.35
C HIS A 16 51.80 -9.23 31.43
N SER A 17 52.25 -8.85 30.22
CA SER A 17 53.38 -9.44 29.43
C SER A 17 53.40 -8.70 28.07
N VAL A 18 54.34 -7.82 27.69
CA VAL A 18 55.82 -7.89 27.52
C VAL A 18 56.23 -8.33 26.08
N ARG A 19 57.20 -7.61 25.49
CA ARG A 19 57.75 -7.69 24.10
C ARG A 19 59.11 -8.46 24.10
N PRO A 20 60.12 -8.29 23.17
CA PRO A 20 60.19 -7.70 21.80
C PRO A 20 61.03 -8.49 20.75
N SER A 21 60.96 -8.09 19.46
CA SER A 21 61.98 -8.39 18.41
C SER A 21 62.12 -7.25 17.36
N ILE A 22 63.21 -7.24 16.57
CA ILE A 22 63.87 -6.02 16.03
C ILE A 22 64.62 -6.23 14.68
N ALA A 23 64.37 -5.40 13.65
CA ALA A 23 65.26 -5.05 12.51
C ALA A 23 64.62 -3.90 11.66
N VAL A 24 65.21 -2.75 11.24
CA VAL A 24 66.50 -2.44 10.54
C VAL A 24 66.41 -2.78 9.03
N ARG A 25 66.74 -1.92 8.02
CA ARG A 25 67.75 -0.82 7.92
C ARG A 25 67.22 0.58 7.46
N SER A 26 67.67 1.20 6.33
CA SER A 26 67.83 2.69 6.24
C SER A 26 68.21 3.34 4.86
N GLN A 27 68.00 4.68 4.74
CA GLN A 27 68.75 5.72 3.96
C GLN A 27 68.57 5.98 2.42
N ALA A 28 68.66 7.29 2.06
CA ALA A 28 69.19 7.91 0.80
C ALA A 28 68.34 7.80 -0.51
N GLN A 29 68.37 8.67 -1.54
CA GLN A 29 68.99 10.00 -1.89
C GLN A 29 68.37 10.51 -3.24
N CYS A 30 68.53 11.71 -3.86
CA CYS A 30 68.99 13.09 -3.54
C CYS A 30 68.68 14.08 -4.72
N ARG A 31 68.82 15.42 -4.54
CA ARG A 31 68.93 16.50 -5.57
C ARG A 31 67.63 16.86 -6.35
N LEU A 32 67.44 18.00 -7.03
CA LEU A 32 67.91 19.43 -7.02
C LEU A 32 66.85 20.24 -7.84
N LEU A 33 66.59 21.54 -7.63
CA LEU A 33 67.36 22.69 -8.14
C LEU A 33 66.94 24.02 -7.47
N SER A 34 67.78 25.04 -7.66
CA SER A 34 67.64 26.45 -7.22
C SER A 34 66.81 27.30 -8.24
N SER A 35 66.49 28.60 -8.05
CA SER A 35 67.22 29.67 -7.35
C SER A 35 66.42 30.97 -7.06
N SER A 36 66.98 31.84 -6.19
CA SER A 36 66.98 33.32 -6.24
C SER A 36 65.64 34.10 -6.09
N SER A 37 65.51 35.23 -5.37
CA SER A 37 66.50 36.18 -4.80
C SER A 37 66.02 36.90 -3.51
N ARG A 38 67.00 37.43 -2.75
CA ARG A 38 66.92 38.50 -1.72
C ARG A 38 66.95 39.90 -2.41
N ALA A 39 66.65 41.07 -1.81
CA ALA A 39 66.08 41.50 -0.51
C ALA A 39 65.76 43.03 -0.57
N THR A 40 65.37 43.63 0.57
CA THR A 40 65.23 45.10 0.85
C THR A 40 64.09 45.82 0.10
N ILE A 41 63.49 46.93 0.57
CA ILE A 41 63.95 48.03 1.45
C ILE A 41 62.98 48.27 2.66
N ARG A 42 63.42 49.07 3.66
CA ARG A 42 62.65 49.47 4.86
C ARG A 42 61.43 50.39 4.53
N PRO A 43 60.40 50.41 5.38
CA PRO A 43 59.25 51.30 5.22
C PRO A 43 59.49 52.71 5.78
N HIS A 44 58.76 53.71 5.27
CA HIS A 44 58.42 54.90 6.05
C HIS A 44 57.08 55.54 5.62
N THR A 45 56.15 55.62 6.58
CA THR A 45 55.07 56.62 6.70
C THR A 45 54.26 57.03 5.46
N GLN A 46 53.04 56.51 5.33
CA GLN A 46 51.87 57.28 4.89
C GLN A 46 50.58 56.81 5.60
N SER A 47 49.51 57.61 5.48
CA SER A 47 48.32 57.64 6.35
C SER A 47 47.66 56.28 6.67
N ARG A 48 47.28 56.10 7.93
CA ARG A 48 46.46 54.96 8.40
C ARG A 48 44.98 55.20 8.10
N ALA A 49 44.59 55.05 6.83
CA ALA A 49 43.18 54.94 6.47
C ALA A 49 42.52 53.78 7.24
N PRO A 50 41.25 53.91 7.68
CA PRO A 50 40.56 52.80 8.36
C PRO A 50 40.34 51.66 7.37
N GLN A 51 40.95 50.50 7.62
CA GLN A 51 40.59 49.28 6.91
C GLN A 51 39.12 48.98 7.17
N GLN A 52 38.27 49.10 6.15
CA GLN A 52 36.90 48.62 6.23
C GLN A 52 36.94 47.11 6.45
N ILE A 53 36.60 46.69 7.68
CA ILE A 53 36.34 45.28 7.97
C ILE A 53 35.08 44.91 7.19
N VAL A 54 35.28 44.26 6.04
CA VAL A 54 34.20 43.68 5.25
C VAL A 54 33.59 42.54 6.05
N ARG A 55 32.62 42.86 6.92
CA ARG A 55 31.79 41.89 7.61
C ARG A 55 31.04 41.09 6.57
N THR A 56 31.44 39.84 6.37
CA THR A 56 30.67 38.90 5.54
C THR A 56 29.27 38.74 6.15
N ALA A 57 28.22 38.69 5.32
CA ALA A 57 26.83 38.74 5.77
C ALA A 57 26.50 37.68 6.84
N ALA A 58 27.14 36.50 6.76
CA ALA A 58 27.05 35.42 7.75
C ALA A 58 27.36 35.84 9.20
N THR A 59 28.15 36.91 9.42
CA THR A 59 28.49 37.41 10.76
C THR A 59 27.34 38.16 11.46
N PHE A 60 26.25 38.47 10.76
CA PHE A 60 25.05 39.08 11.35
C PHE A 60 23.99 38.05 11.78
N THR A 61 24.05 36.82 11.24
CA THR A 61 23.03 35.77 11.43
C THR A 61 23.64 34.50 12.02
N HIS A 62 24.19 34.60 13.24
CA HIS A 62 24.72 33.45 13.97
C HIS A 62 23.58 32.52 14.44
N SER A 63 23.82 31.21 14.47
CA SER A 63 22.87 30.19 14.96
C SER A 63 22.16 30.54 16.27
N HIS A 64 22.89 31.06 17.27
CA HIS A 64 22.33 31.41 18.57
C HIS A 64 21.30 32.56 18.51
N HIS A 65 21.33 33.41 17.48
CA HIS A 65 20.25 34.38 17.24
C HIS A 65 18.95 33.70 16.79
N ALA A 66 19.02 32.58 16.06
CA ALA A 66 17.83 31.82 15.66
C ALA A 66 17.24 31.05 16.85
N GLU A 67 18.09 30.40 17.65
CA GLU A 67 17.69 29.72 18.89
C GLU A 67 17.03 30.72 19.87
N ALA A 68 17.62 31.90 20.07
CA ALA A 68 17.08 32.94 20.96
C ALA A 68 15.76 33.58 20.48
N VAL A 69 15.39 33.45 19.20
CA VAL A 69 14.09 33.91 18.67
C VAL A 69 12.99 32.85 18.85
N SER A 70 13.38 31.58 19.00
CA SER A 70 12.45 30.44 19.02
C SER A 70 12.10 29.96 20.43
N ILE A 71 12.92 30.30 21.44
CA ILE A 71 12.61 29.99 22.85
C ILE A 71 11.39 30.81 23.31
N ILE A 72 10.35 30.13 23.80
CA ILE A 72 9.19 30.78 24.43
C ILE A 72 9.62 31.32 25.81
N PRO A 73 9.52 32.63 26.10
CA PRO A 73 9.70 33.15 27.45
C PRO A 73 8.45 32.91 28.29
N THR A 74 8.60 32.32 29.49
CA THR A 74 7.48 32.21 30.45
C THR A 74 7.17 33.53 31.15
N ALA A 75 5.89 33.78 31.38
CA ALA A 75 5.36 34.84 32.24
C ALA A 75 4.68 34.28 33.52
N VAL A 76 4.84 32.98 33.80
CA VAL A 76 4.23 32.31 34.96
C VAL A 76 4.97 32.65 36.25
N ASP A 77 4.28 33.34 37.16
CA ASP A 77 4.69 33.49 38.56
C ASP A 77 4.00 32.43 39.42
N THR A 78 4.76 31.43 39.87
CA THR A 78 4.28 30.34 40.73
C THR A 78 3.93 30.81 42.17
N SER A 79 4.31 32.04 42.53
CA SER A 79 3.95 32.66 43.81
C SER A 79 2.57 33.32 43.79
N ASN A 80 1.99 33.56 42.60
CA ASN A 80 0.69 34.20 42.41
C ASN A 80 -0.46 33.37 43.03
N ALA A 81 -1.45 34.06 43.61
CA ALA A 81 -2.65 33.44 44.17
C ALA A 81 -3.46 32.66 43.12
N ASP A 82 -3.57 33.17 41.87
CA ASP A 82 -4.30 32.48 40.81
C ASP A 82 -3.63 31.18 40.36
N PHE A 83 -2.29 31.16 40.28
CA PHE A 83 -1.53 29.94 40.01
C PHE A 83 -1.73 28.89 41.12
N LYS A 84 -1.69 29.33 42.39
CA LYS A 84 -1.88 28.47 43.55
C LYS A 84 -3.28 27.87 43.63
N GLU A 85 -4.33 28.64 43.34
CA GLU A 85 -5.70 28.12 43.34
C GLU A 85 -5.99 27.24 42.12
N ASN A 86 -5.50 27.58 40.92
CA ASN A 86 -5.53 26.68 39.77
C ASN A 86 -4.86 25.34 40.12
N LYS A 87 -3.65 25.39 40.71
CA LYS A 87 -2.89 24.20 41.11
C LYS A 87 -3.66 23.38 42.14
N ARG A 88 -4.19 24.00 43.19
CA ARG A 88 -4.99 23.32 44.22
C ARG A 88 -6.18 22.58 43.59
N GLN A 89 -6.89 23.20 42.65
CA GLN A 89 -8.03 22.58 41.94
C GLN A 89 -7.60 21.42 41.01
N MET A 90 -6.49 21.56 40.29
CA MET A 90 -5.99 20.49 39.40
C MET A 90 -5.39 19.33 40.20
N ASP A 91 -4.67 19.60 41.29
CA ASP A 91 -4.14 18.58 42.19
C ASP A 91 -5.28 17.78 42.83
N GLU A 92 -6.35 18.46 43.29
CA GLU A 92 -7.58 17.83 43.81
C GLU A 92 -8.28 16.96 42.74
N ALA A 93 -8.41 17.44 41.50
CA ALA A 93 -8.95 16.64 40.40
C ALA A 93 -8.06 15.42 40.04
N THR A 94 -6.74 15.58 40.14
CA THR A 94 -5.76 14.53 39.84
C THR A 94 -5.70 13.48 40.95
N GLU A 95 -5.81 13.86 42.22
CA GLU A 95 -5.89 12.94 43.36
C GLU A 95 -7.17 12.09 43.27
N ASN A 96 -8.32 12.70 42.94
CA ASN A 96 -9.56 11.96 42.69
C ASN A 96 -9.41 10.95 41.54
N LEU A 97 -8.74 11.33 40.44
CA LEU A 97 -8.43 10.43 39.33
C LEU A 97 -7.49 9.29 39.75
N VAL A 98 -6.45 9.57 40.54
CA VAL A 98 -5.49 8.55 41.04
C VAL A 98 -6.17 7.56 41.98
N ASN A 99 -7.05 8.03 42.87
CA ASN A 99 -7.86 7.18 43.74
C ASN A 99 -8.80 6.27 42.92
N LEU A 100 -9.44 6.82 41.88
CA LEU A 100 -10.34 6.08 40.99
C LEU A 100 -9.58 5.06 40.12
N HIS A 101 -8.45 5.44 39.54
CA HIS A 101 -7.53 4.53 38.86
C HIS A 101 -7.02 3.43 39.80
N THR A 102 -6.79 3.71 41.08
CA THR A 102 -6.38 2.70 42.08
C THR A 102 -7.52 1.72 42.42
N LYS A 103 -8.78 2.19 42.45
CA LYS A 103 -9.96 1.31 42.56
C LYS A 103 -10.13 0.43 41.30
N ILE A 104 -9.89 0.99 40.11
CA ILE A 104 -10.07 0.28 38.83
C ILE A 104 -8.93 -0.70 38.54
N ALA A 105 -7.68 -0.33 38.84
CA ALA A 105 -6.51 -1.18 38.63
C ALA A 105 -6.56 -2.48 39.46
N GLN A 106 -7.33 -2.45 40.54
CA GLN A 106 -7.65 -3.59 41.39
C GLN A 106 -8.47 -4.69 40.70
N GLY A 107 -9.11 -4.44 39.55
CA GLY A 107 -9.92 -5.45 38.85
C GLY A 107 -11.20 -5.82 39.61
N GLY A 108 -11.60 -7.09 39.54
CA GLY A 108 -12.82 -7.59 40.17
C GLY A 108 -12.80 -7.64 41.70
N PRO A 109 -13.95 -7.93 42.34
CA PRO A 109 -14.07 -7.99 43.80
C PRO A 109 -13.09 -8.97 44.44
N GLN A 110 -12.60 -8.67 45.65
CA GLN A 110 -11.56 -9.47 46.37
C GLN A 110 -11.80 -10.99 46.29
N LYS A 111 -13.01 -11.46 46.58
CA LYS A 111 -13.41 -12.88 46.52
C LYS A 111 -13.20 -13.54 45.13
N ALA A 112 -13.30 -12.78 44.04
CA ALA A 112 -12.99 -13.26 42.70
C ALA A 112 -11.47 -13.35 42.45
N ARG A 113 -10.70 -12.38 42.95
CA ARG A 113 -9.23 -12.37 42.91
C ARG A 113 -8.63 -13.53 43.72
N ASP A 114 -9.12 -13.72 44.94
CA ASP A 114 -8.72 -14.84 45.82
C ASP A 114 -8.96 -16.17 45.11
N LYS A 115 -10.14 -16.35 44.49
CA LYS A 115 -10.51 -17.55 43.74
C LYS A 115 -9.67 -17.74 42.46
N HIS A 116 -9.18 -16.67 41.85
CA HIS A 116 -8.28 -16.73 40.69
C HIS A 116 -6.88 -17.17 41.11
N ILE A 117 -6.32 -16.59 42.17
CA ILE A 117 -5.03 -16.97 42.75
C ILE A 117 -5.06 -18.40 43.31
N GLN A 118 -6.14 -18.81 43.97
CA GLN A 118 -6.37 -20.18 44.44
C GLN A 118 -6.41 -21.24 43.32
N ARG A 119 -6.54 -20.83 42.06
CA ARG A 119 -6.45 -21.70 40.87
C ARG A 119 -5.04 -21.74 40.27
N GLY A 120 -4.03 -21.16 40.93
CA GLY A 120 -2.65 -21.07 40.43
C GLY A 120 -2.41 -19.95 39.43
N LYS A 121 -3.40 -19.09 39.17
CA LYS A 121 -3.38 -18.10 38.08
C LYS A 121 -2.83 -16.75 38.54
N MET A 122 -1.98 -16.14 37.72
CA MET A 122 -1.52 -14.75 37.88
C MET A 122 -2.65 -13.76 37.54
N LEU A 123 -2.71 -12.60 38.21
CA LEU A 123 -3.67 -11.56 37.84
C LEU A 123 -3.27 -10.91 36.51
N VAL A 124 -4.23 -10.28 35.82
CA VAL A 124 -4.03 -9.69 34.49
C VAL A 124 -2.86 -8.68 34.44
N ARG A 125 -2.67 -7.90 35.51
CA ARG A 125 -1.58 -6.92 35.61
C ARG A 125 -0.24 -7.57 35.91
N ASP A 126 -0.20 -8.58 36.77
CA ASP A 126 1.01 -9.37 37.05
C ASP A 126 1.54 -10.04 35.77
N ARG A 127 0.63 -10.57 34.94
CA ARG A 127 0.95 -11.16 33.63
C ARG A 127 1.58 -10.12 32.69
N ILE A 128 1.02 -8.91 32.61
CA ILE A 128 1.60 -7.81 31.82
C ILE A 128 2.98 -7.42 32.36
N THR A 129 3.13 -7.29 33.69
CA THR A 129 4.41 -6.94 34.34
C THR A 129 5.50 -7.99 34.11
N ALA A 130 5.15 -9.28 34.03
CA ALA A 130 6.07 -10.36 33.69
C ALA A 130 6.32 -10.52 32.17
N LEU A 131 5.41 -10.02 31.32
CA LEU A 131 5.56 -10.02 29.86
C LEU A 131 6.54 -8.96 29.37
N ILE A 132 6.46 -7.74 29.90
CA ILE A 132 7.25 -6.58 29.44
C ILE A 132 8.71 -6.62 29.89
N ASP A 133 9.57 -5.91 29.18
CA ASP A 133 11.00 -5.80 29.48
C ASP A 133 11.25 -5.00 30.77
N PRO A 134 12.03 -5.52 31.74
CA PRO A 134 12.32 -4.82 33.00
C PRO A 134 12.87 -3.41 32.79
N GLY A 135 12.26 -2.44 33.47
CA GLY A 135 12.62 -1.02 33.38
C GLY A 135 12.01 -0.26 32.19
N THR A 136 11.26 -0.93 31.30
CA THR A 136 10.52 -0.25 30.22
C THR A 136 9.13 0.21 30.68
N PRO A 137 8.56 1.28 30.07
CA PRO A 137 7.22 1.74 30.40
C PRO A 137 6.14 0.86 29.76
N PHE A 138 4.98 0.79 30.41
CA PHE A 138 3.73 0.33 29.81
C PHE A 138 2.76 1.52 29.69
N LEU A 139 2.36 1.85 28.46
CA LEU A 139 1.34 2.85 28.19
C LEU A 139 -0.03 2.16 28.15
N GLU A 140 -0.66 2.05 29.32
CA GLU A 140 -2.04 1.55 29.42
C GLU A 140 -3.04 2.55 28.81
N LEU A 141 -4.07 2.00 28.15
CA LEU A 141 -5.07 2.73 27.37
C LEU A 141 -6.47 2.51 27.95
N SER A 142 -7.26 3.58 27.96
CA SER A 142 -8.67 3.63 28.40
C SER A 142 -8.90 2.94 29.75
N GLN A 143 -8.14 3.34 30.78
CA GLN A 143 -8.25 2.85 32.16
C GLN A 143 -9.71 2.94 32.66
N MET A 144 -10.36 4.07 32.39
CA MET A 144 -11.71 4.39 32.84
C MET A 144 -12.84 3.59 32.16
N ALA A 145 -12.54 2.81 31.11
CA ALA A 145 -13.55 2.10 30.31
C ALA A 145 -14.58 1.34 31.18
N GLY A 146 -15.87 1.51 30.87
CA GLY A 146 -16.97 0.86 31.60
C GLY A 146 -17.35 1.46 32.95
N TYR A 147 -16.62 2.47 33.44
CA TYR A 147 -16.96 3.18 34.68
C TYR A 147 -18.32 3.88 34.54
N ASP A 148 -19.23 3.58 35.49
CA ASP A 148 -20.58 4.14 35.58
C ASP A 148 -21.37 4.06 34.26
N MET A 149 -21.41 2.84 33.71
CA MET A 149 -22.10 2.52 32.45
C MET A 149 -23.18 1.42 32.56
N TYR A 150 -23.10 0.52 33.54
CA TYR A 150 -23.91 -0.71 33.59
C TYR A 150 -24.73 -0.89 34.88
N GLY A 151 -25.05 0.21 35.58
CA GLY A 151 -25.87 0.20 36.80
C GLY A 151 -25.18 -0.54 37.94
N GLU A 152 -25.79 -1.65 38.41
CA GLU A 152 -25.21 -2.49 39.47
C GLU A 152 -23.98 -3.30 39.02
N ASP A 153 -23.73 -3.42 37.70
CA ASP A 153 -22.56 -4.10 37.17
C ASP A 153 -21.33 -3.18 37.16
N ASP A 154 -20.50 -3.27 38.22
CA ASP A 154 -19.13 -2.73 38.19
C ASP A 154 -18.26 -3.55 37.21
N VAL A 155 -17.78 -2.91 36.15
CA VAL A 155 -16.97 -3.51 35.06
C VAL A 155 -15.68 -2.69 34.86
N PRO A 156 -14.75 -2.69 35.85
CA PRO A 156 -13.59 -1.81 35.83
C PRO A 156 -12.68 -2.11 34.63
N ALA A 157 -12.17 -1.03 34.01
CA ALA A 157 -11.39 -1.06 32.78
C ALA A 157 -12.08 -1.78 31.59
N GLY A 158 -13.39 -2.02 31.66
CA GLY A 158 -14.15 -2.80 30.69
C GLY A 158 -13.87 -4.30 30.75
N GLY A 159 -13.27 -4.81 31.84
CA GLY A 159 -12.86 -6.22 31.95
C GLY A 159 -11.68 -6.61 31.06
N ILE A 160 -10.96 -5.64 30.50
CA ILE A 160 -9.81 -5.86 29.61
C ILE A 160 -8.76 -4.77 29.81
N VAL A 161 -7.51 -5.17 30.07
CA VAL A 161 -6.37 -4.25 30.12
C VAL A 161 -5.71 -4.23 28.75
N THR A 162 -5.57 -3.04 28.18
CA THR A 162 -4.97 -2.82 26.85
C THR A 162 -3.88 -1.78 26.96
N GLY A 163 -2.76 -1.97 26.26
CA GLY A 163 -1.69 -0.97 26.28
C GLY A 163 -0.46 -1.38 25.49
N ILE A 164 0.49 -0.46 25.38
CA ILE A 164 1.72 -0.62 24.59
C ILE A 164 2.88 -0.84 25.56
N GLY A 165 3.62 -1.93 25.39
CA GLY A 165 4.80 -2.26 26.18
C GLY A 165 5.94 -2.79 25.32
N THR A 166 7.17 -2.70 25.82
CA THR A 166 8.33 -3.29 25.13
C THR A 166 8.50 -4.74 25.55
N VAL A 167 8.66 -5.65 24.59
CA VAL A 167 8.86 -7.08 24.79
C VAL A 167 10.03 -7.54 23.92
N ASN A 168 11.11 -8.03 24.53
CA ASN A 168 12.37 -8.39 23.85
C ASN A 168 12.90 -7.30 22.87
N GLY A 169 12.76 -6.03 23.26
CA GLY A 169 13.18 -4.86 22.48
C GLY A 169 12.22 -4.42 21.37
N VAL A 170 11.03 -5.03 21.25
CA VAL A 170 9.98 -4.69 20.28
C VAL A 170 8.82 -4.00 21.01
N GLN A 171 8.27 -2.91 20.47
CA GLN A 171 7.03 -2.33 21.01
C GLN A 171 5.84 -3.16 20.51
N CYS A 172 5.04 -3.71 21.43
CA CYS A 172 3.90 -4.57 21.14
C CYS A 172 2.61 -3.97 21.72
N MET A 173 1.49 -4.20 21.04
CA MET A 173 0.15 -3.98 21.62
C MET A 173 -0.23 -5.21 22.45
N VAL A 174 -0.45 -5.02 23.75
CA VAL A 174 -0.89 -6.08 24.66
C VAL A 174 -2.37 -5.91 24.95
N VAL A 175 -3.13 -6.99 24.82
CA VAL A 175 -4.59 -7.04 25.03
C VAL A 175 -4.88 -8.21 25.96
N ALA A 176 -5.24 -7.94 27.21
CA ALA A 176 -5.31 -8.95 28.26
C ALA A 176 -6.66 -8.93 29.00
N ASN A 177 -7.37 -10.06 29.03
CA ASN A 177 -8.65 -10.16 29.71
C ASN A 177 -8.49 -10.23 31.24
N ASP A 178 -9.33 -9.51 31.98
CA ASP A 178 -9.43 -9.65 33.44
C ASP A 178 -10.55 -10.64 33.80
N ALA A 179 -10.17 -11.91 33.97
CA ALA A 179 -11.09 -12.98 34.39
C ALA A 179 -11.72 -12.74 35.78
N THR A 180 -11.20 -11.82 36.60
CA THR A 180 -11.81 -11.46 37.88
C THR A 180 -13.02 -10.53 37.71
N VAL A 181 -13.06 -9.75 36.63
CA VAL A 181 -14.17 -8.86 36.27
C VAL A 181 -15.25 -9.67 35.53
N LYS A 182 -16.31 -10.05 36.24
CA LYS A 182 -17.47 -10.78 35.70
C LYS A 182 -17.13 -12.10 34.95
N GLY A 183 -15.94 -12.66 35.15
CA GLY A 183 -15.45 -13.84 34.41
C GLY A 183 -14.74 -13.51 33.09
N GLY A 184 -14.29 -12.26 32.89
CA GLY A 184 -13.65 -11.79 31.65
C GLY A 184 -14.63 -11.68 30.47
N THR A 185 -15.94 -11.61 30.72
CA THR A 185 -16.96 -11.59 29.67
C THR A 185 -16.99 -10.27 28.93
N TYR A 186 -17.15 -10.30 27.61
CA TYR A 186 -17.22 -9.10 26.77
C TYR A 186 -18.57 -8.38 26.92
N TYR A 187 -18.56 -7.22 27.58
CA TYR A 187 -19.60 -6.20 27.50
C TYR A 187 -19.39 -5.34 26.22
N PRO A 188 -20.37 -4.52 25.80
CA PRO A 188 -20.21 -3.64 24.62
C PRO A 188 -18.95 -2.76 24.68
N VAL A 189 -18.61 -2.23 25.87
CA VAL A 189 -17.37 -1.44 26.07
C VAL A 189 -16.10 -2.29 25.95
N THR A 190 -16.13 -3.57 26.33
CA THR A 190 -15.01 -4.51 26.19
C THR A 190 -14.68 -4.74 24.71
N VAL A 191 -15.72 -4.92 23.88
CA VAL A 191 -15.56 -5.04 22.42
C VAL A 191 -14.97 -3.76 21.85
N LYS A 192 -15.56 -2.60 22.19
CA LYS A 192 -15.06 -1.28 21.73
C LYS A 192 -13.59 -1.04 22.11
N LYS A 193 -13.17 -1.46 23.32
CA LYS A 193 -11.79 -1.34 23.81
C LYS A 193 -10.83 -2.29 23.09
N HIS A 194 -11.22 -3.55 22.89
CA HIS A 194 -10.44 -4.51 22.11
C HIS A 194 -10.24 -3.99 20.67
N LEU A 195 -11.30 -3.53 20.01
CA LEU A 195 -11.23 -2.99 18.65
C LEU A 195 -10.35 -1.73 18.56
N ARG A 196 -10.43 -0.80 19.52
CA ARG A 196 -9.54 0.38 19.54
C ARG A 196 -8.07 -0.02 19.72
N ALA A 197 -7.76 -1.00 20.56
CA ALA A 197 -6.41 -1.53 20.69
C ALA A 197 -5.88 -2.10 19.36
N GLN A 198 -6.71 -2.86 18.63
CA GLN A 198 -6.36 -3.33 17.27
C GLN A 198 -6.24 -2.19 16.25
N THR A 199 -7.07 -1.15 16.31
CA THR A 199 -6.92 0.05 15.45
C THR A 199 -5.55 0.70 15.67
N ILE A 200 -5.15 0.90 16.94
CA ILE A 200 -3.84 1.47 17.29
C ILE A 200 -2.70 0.54 16.82
N ALA A 201 -2.86 -0.78 16.96
CA ALA A 201 -1.86 -1.74 16.49
C ALA A 201 -1.71 -1.74 14.95
N GLN A 202 -2.82 -1.74 14.21
CA GLN A 202 -2.84 -1.72 12.75
C GLN A 202 -2.28 -0.39 12.19
N GLU A 203 -2.72 0.75 12.72
CA GLU A 203 -2.28 2.08 12.29
C GLU A 203 -0.77 2.28 12.48
N ASN A 204 -0.22 1.78 13.59
CA ASN A 204 1.16 2.01 14.00
C ASN A 204 2.08 0.79 13.80
N ARG A 205 1.58 -0.28 13.16
CA ARG A 205 2.28 -1.56 12.90
C ARG A 205 2.92 -2.17 14.15
N LEU A 206 2.16 -2.31 15.22
CA LEU A 206 2.60 -3.00 16.44
C LEU A 206 2.19 -4.48 16.41
N PRO A 207 3.10 -5.45 16.65
CA PRO A 207 2.71 -6.83 16.90
C PRO A 207 1.73 -6.94 18.07
N CYS A 208 0.70 -7.75 17.93
CA CYS A 208 -0.35 -7.96 18.92
C CYS A 208 -0.06 -9.16 19.81
N ILE A 209 -0.25 -9.02 21.13
CA ILE A 209 -0.16 -10.11 22.11
C ILE A 209 -1.48 -10.18 22.89
N TYR A 210 -2.25 -11.22 22.64
CA TYR A 210 -3.55 -11.48 23.28
C TYR A 210 -3.38 -12.42 24.47
N LEU A 211 -3.55 -11.93 25.70
CA LEU A 211 -3.58 -12.76 26.91
C LEU A 211 -5.04 -13.13 27.21
N VAL A 212 -5.47 -14.27 26.68
CA VAL A 212 -6.87 -14.69 26.56
C VAL A 212 -7.32 -15.47 27.80
N ASP A 213 -8.35 -14.95 28.47
CA ASP A 213 -8.90 -15.50 29.72
C ASP A 213 -10.35 -15.00 29.89
N SER A 214 -11.30 -15.56 29.12
CA SER A 214 -12.63 -14.99 28.92
C SER A 214 -13.75 -16.04 28.87
N GLY A 215 -14.77 -15.85 29.72
CA GLY A 215 -16.01 -16.63 29.69
C GLY A 215 -16.93 -16.40 28.48
N GLY A 216 -16.52 -15.61 27.48
CA GLY A 216 -17.29 -15.34 26.26
C GLY A 216 -18.01 -13.99 26.27
N ALA A 217 -19.15 -13.89 25.59
CA ALA A 217 -19.95 -12.66 25.52
C ALA A 217 -20.82 -12.45 26.77
N ASN A 218 -21.07 -11.20 27.15
CA ASN A 218 -22.08 -10.85 28.14
C ASN A 218 -23.49 -11.07 27.53
N LEU A 219 -24.11 -12.21 27.83
CA LEU A 219 -25.36 -12.65 27.19
C LEU A 219 -26.54 -11.66 27.35
N PRO A 220 -26.76 -10.96 28.50
CA PRO A 220 -27.80 -9.95 28.60
C PRO A 220 -27.68 -8.81 27.58
N ASN A 221 -26.46 -8.38 27.25
CA ASN A 221 -26.17 -7.31 26.29
C ASN A 221 -25.79 -7.85 24.90
N GLN A 222 -26.15 -9.09 24.54
CA GLN A 222 -25.65 -9.74 23.31
C GLN A 222 -25.94 -8.96 22.01
N ALA A 223 -27.04 -8.21 21.95
CA ALA A 223 -27.41 -7.38 20.80
C ALA A 223 -26.38 -6.28 20.51
N ASP A 224 -25.75 -5.74 21.57
CA ASP A 224 -24.72 -4.70 21.53
C ASP A 224 -23.29 -5.28 21.60
N VAL A 225 -23.16 -6.61 21.44
CA VAL A 225 -21.89 -7.36 21.51
C VAL A 225 -21.66 -8.22 20.27
N PHE A 226 -22.68 -8.74 19.58
CA PHE A 226 -22.52 -9.74 18.52
C PHE A 226 -22.69 -9.24 17.05
N PRO A 227 -23.82 -8.62 16.64
CA PRO A 227 -24.23 -8.61 15.22
C PRO A 227 -23.63 -7.54 14.28
N ASP A 228 -23.22 -6.35 14.76
CA ASP A 228 -22.89 -5.21 13.90
C ASP A 228 -21.42 -5.17 13.42
N VAL A 229 -21.12 -4.32 12.44
CA VAL A 229 -19.79 -4.14 11.82
C VAL A 229 -18.65 -3.81 12.81
N ASN A 230 -18.98 -3.24 13.98
CA ASN A 230 -18.06 -2.95 15.07
C ASN A 230 -18.31 -3.80 16.33
N HIS A 231 -18.98 -4.95 16.19
CA HIS A 231 -19.21 -5.92 17.26
C HIS A 231 -18.15 -7.05 17.25
N PHE A 232 -18.28 -8.04 18.13
CA PHE A 232 -17.24 -9.00 18.50
C PHE A 232 -16.59 -9.73 17.30
N GLY A 233 -17.36 -10.05 16.25
CA GLY A 233 -16.83 -10.65 15.01
C GLY A 233 -15.76 -9.81 14.30
N ARG A 234 -15.72 -8.50 14.53
CA ARG A 234 -14.72 -7.59 13.93
C ARG A 234 -13.31 -7.83 14.45
N ILE A 235 -13.16 -8.41 15.65
CA ILE A 235 -11.86 -8.75 16.24
C ILE A 235 -11.09 -9.71 15.33
N PHE A 236 -11.77 -10.74 14.83
CA PHE A 236 -11.18 -11.80 13.99
C PHE A 236 -10.86 -11.31 12.57
N TYR A 237 -11.74 -10.47 12.02
CA TYR A 237 -11.47 -9.76 10.76
C TYR A 237 -10.21 -8.90 10.87
N ASN A 238 -10.08 -8.12 11.95
CA ASN A 238 -8.91 -7.28 12.18
C ASN A 238 -7.63 -8.13 12.37
N GLN A 239 -7.68 -9.25 13.11
CA GLN A 239 -6.55 -10.18 13.24
C GLN A 239 -6.07 -10.70 11.88
N ALA A 240 -6.96 -11.26 11.07
CA ALA A 240 -6.63 -11.79 9.74
C ALA A 240 -6.07 -10.70 8.82
N ARG A 241 -6.64 -9.48 8.87
CA ARG A 241 -6.13 -8.34 8.10
C ARG A 241 -4.74 -7.90 8.57
N MET A 242 -4.49 -7.82 9.88
CA MET A 242 -3.17 -7.46 10.42
C MET A 242 -2.09 -8.51 10.11
N SER A 243 -2.40 -9.80 10.27
CA SER A 243 -1.53 -10.91 9.83
C SER A 243 -1.20 -10.78 8.33
N SER A 244 -2.20 -10.60 7.47
CA SER A 244 -2.01 -10.37 6.02
C SER A 244 -1.27 -9.08 5.65
N MET A 245 -1.05 -8.16 6.60
CA MET A 245 -0.24 -6.95 6.43
C MET A 245 1.19 -7.11 6.98
N GLY A 246 1.58 -8.30 7.45
CA GLY A 246 2.85 -8.54 8.14
C GLY A 246 2.93 -7.86 9.50
N ILE A 247 1.84 -7.89 10.28
CA ILE A 247 1.78 -7.42 11.67
C ILE A 247 1.45 -8.63 12.56
N PRO A 248 2.44 -9.25 13.21
CA PRO A 248 2.27 -10.54 13.90
C PRO A 248 1.19 -10.53 14.98
N GLN A 249 0.41 -11.60 15.03
CA GLN A 249 -0.65 -11.87 16.00
C GLN A 249 -0.23 -13.06 16.87
N LEU A 250 -0.03 -12.85 18.18
CA LEU A 250 0.37 -13.87 19.14
C LEU A 250 -0.74 -14.06 20.18
N SER A 251 -1.19 -15.29 20.41
CA SER A 251 -2.14 -15.62 21.47
C SER A 251 -1.53 -16.43 22.60
N VAL A 252 -2.00 -16.17 23.82
CA VAL A 252 -1.67 -16.89 25.04
C VAL A 252 -2.97 -17.22 25.77
N VAL A 253 -3.43 -18.47 25.67
CA VAL A 253 -4.68 -18.95 26.27
C VAL A 253 -4.40 -19.41 27.71
N MET A 254 -4.72 -18.51 28.64
CA MET A 254 -4.43 -18.64 30.07
C MET A 254 -5.71 -18.94 30.88
N GLY A 255 -6.77 -19.41 30.22
CA GLY A 255 -8.08 -19.65 30.81
C GLY A 255 -9.12 -20.14 29.79
N PRO A 256 -10.43 -20.05 30.09
CA PRO A 256 -11.47 -20.38 29.12
C PRO A 256 -11.42 -19.44 27.90
N CYS A 257 -11.77 -20.00 26.74
CA CYS A 257 -11.82 -19.34 25.45
C CYS A 257 -12.97 -19.96 24.62
N THR A 258 -14.21 -19.52 24.91
CA THR A 258 -15.43 -20.21 24.46
C THR A 258 -16.16 -19.50 23.32
N ALA A 259 -16.87 -20.27 22.50
CA ALA A 259 -17.67 -19.82 21.36
C ALA A 259 -16.86 -18.92 20.42
N GLY A 260 -17.36 -17.73 20.07
CA GLY A 260 -16.61 -16.80 19.22
C GLY A 260 -15.23 -16.43 19.76
N GLY A 261 -15.02 -16.50 21.09
CA GLY A 261 -13.71 -16.24 21.69
C GLY A 261 -12.61 -17.17 21.18
N ALA A 262 -12.96 -18.41 20.81
CA ALA A 262 -12.04 -19.42 20.29
C ALA A 262 -11.33 -18.99 18.98
N TYR A 263 -11.88 -18.02 18.24
CA TYR A 263 -11.22 -17.50 17.03
C TYR A 263 -10.05 -16.56 17.34
N VAL A 264 -9.92 -15.99 18.55
CA VAL A 264 -8.72 -15.20 18.91
C VAL A 264 -7.45 -16.05 18.84
N PRO A 265 -7.35 -17.19 19.57
CA PRO A 265 -6.21 -18.11 19.40
C PRO A 265 -6.16 -18.78 18.03
N SER A 266 -7.29 -19.27 17.51
CA SER A 266 -7.33 -20.01 16.23
C SER A 266 -7.07 -19.17 14.97
N MET A 267 -6.90 -17.85 15.12
CA MET A 267 -6.53 -16.91 14.04
C MET A 267 -5.35 -16.01 14.47
N SER A 268 -4.47 -16.52 15.32
CA SER A 268 -3.15 -15.96 15.60
C SER A 268 -2.07 -16.70 14.79
N ASP A 269 -0.95 -16.05 14.53
CA ASP A 269 0.18 -16.60 13.76
C ASP A 269 1.05 -17.55 14.61
N GLU A 270 1.06 -17.34 15.94
CA GLU A 270 1.56 -18.27 16.95
C GLU A 270 0.58 -18.29 18.15
N ASN A 271 0.38 -19.46 18.76
CA ASN A 271 -0.61 -19.67 19.82
C ASN A 271 -0.10 -20.59 20.94
N ILE A 272 -0.14 -20.11 22.18
CA ILE A 272 0.36 -20.78 23.39
C ILE A 272 -0.83 -21.11 24.30
N ILE A 273 -0.89 -22.31 24.88
CA ILE A 273 -1.97 -22.72 25.81
C ILE A 273 -1.40 -23.26 27.13
N VAL A 274 -2.01 -22.91 28.27
CA VAL A 274 -1.61 -23.44 29.58
C VAL A 274 -2.31 -24.78 29.85
N GLU A 275 -1.55 -25.84 30.13
CA GLU A 275 -2.05 -27.18 30.44
C GLU A 275 -3.00 -27.19 31.66
N ASN A 276 -4.11 -27.94 31.59
CA ASN A 276 -5.11 -28.05 32.67
C ASN A 276 -5.77 -26.72 33.11
N GLN A 277 -5.65 -25.65 32.30
CA GLN A 277 -6.09 -24.29 32.66
C GLN A 277 -6.63 -23.50 31.47
N GLY A 278 -5.93 -23.53 30.34
CA GLY A 278 -6.36 -22.98 29.06
C GLY A 278 -7.31 -23.94 28.36
N HIS A 279 -8.44 -23.42 27.86
CA HIS A 279 -9.46 -24.25 27.21
C HIS A 279 -10.06 -23.53 25.99
N ILE A 280 -10.04 -24.14 24.80
CA ILE A 280 -10.58 -23.56 23.57
C ILE A 280 -11.75 -24.44 23.07
N PHE A 281 -12.93 -23.86 22.83
CA PHE A 281 -14.03 -24.61 22.20
C PHE A 281 -15.12 -23.71 21.60
N LEU A 282 -15.67 -24.10 20.45
CA LEU A 282 -16.83 -23.43 19.83
C LEU A 282 -18.13 -23.62 20.63
N ALA A 283 -18.23 -24.73 21.38
CA ALA A 283 -19.31 -24.98 22.33
C ALA A 283 -18.70 -25.62 23.58
N GLY A 284 -18.87 -24.98 24.75
CA GLY A 284 -18.37 -25.55 26.01
C GLY A 284 -19.21 -26.73 26.51
N PRO A 285 -18.73 -27.50 27.51
CA PRO A 285 -19.41 -28.71 27.97
C PRO A 285 -20.91 -28.56 28.33
N PRO A 286 -21.39 -27.44 28.90
CA PRO A 286 -22.83 -27.24 29.13
C PRO A 286 -23.66 -27.18 27.84
N LEU A 287 -23.10 -26.62 26.76
CA LEU A 287 -23.77 -26.49 25.46
C LEU A 287 -23.68 -27.78 24.65
N VAL A 288 -22.53 -28.47 24.68
CA VAL A 288 -22.38 -29.83 24.12
C VAL A 288 -23.42 -30.77 24.75
N LYS A 289 -23.48 -30.82 26.09
CA LYS A 289 -24.46 -31.64 26.80
C LYS A 289 -25.91 -31.28 26.47
N ALA A 290 -26.21 -30.00 26.26
CA ALA A 290 -27.55 -29.56 25.87
C ALA A 290 -27.92 -29.90 24.42
N ALA A 291 -26.94 -29.97 23.52
CA ALA A 291 -27.15 -30.22 22.09
C ALA A 291 -27.08 -31.71 21.69
N THR A 292 -26.21 -32.50 22.32
CA THR A 292 -25.95 -33.91 21.96
C THR A 292 -26.25 -34.91 23.08
N GLY A 293 -26.39 -34.45 24.33
CA GLY A 293 -26.47 -35.31 25.52
C GLY A 293 -25.12 -35.82 26.03
N GLU A 294 -24.03 -35.55 25.32
CA GLU A 294 -22.68 -35.97 25.68
C GLU A 294 -22.20 -35.32 26.99
N VAL A 295 -21.45 -36.07 27.81
CA VAL A 295 -20.89 -35.60 29.09
C VAL A 295 -19.38 -35.74 29.05
N VAL A 296 -18.73 -34.63 28.67
CA VAL A 296 -17.27 -34.49 28.51
C VAL A 296 -16.75 -33.41 29.47
N SER A 297 -15.49 -33.48 29.92
CA SER A 297 -14.91 -32.41 30.73
C SER A 297 -14.44 -31.23 29.85
N ALA A 298 -14.00 -30.13 30.47
CA ALA A 298 -13.46 -29.01 29.71
C ALA A 298 -12.09 -29.35 29.07
N GLU A 299 -11.23 -30.09 29.78
CA GLU A 299 -9.89 -30.48 29.29
C GLU A 299 -9.99 -31.54 28.20
N ASP A 300 -10.91 -32.53 28.34
CA ASP A 300 -11.13 -33.57 27.33
C ASP A 300 -11.73 -33.01 26.03
N LEU A 301 -12.51 -31.93 26.11
CA LEU A 301 -13.20 -31.30 24.97
C LEU A 301 -12.34 -30.26 24.23
N GLY A 302 -11.40 -29.62 24.93
CA GLY A 302 -10.69 -28.45 24.40
C GLY A 302 -9.48 -28.01 25.23
N GLY A 303 -8.86 -28.93 25.95
CA GLY A 303 -7.70 -28.68 26.80
C GLY A 303 -6.38 -28.49 26.05
N GLY A 304 -5.32 -28.19 26.80
CA GLY A 304 -4.01 -27.87 26.25
C GLY A 304 -3.40 -29.02 25.42
N LYS A 305 -3.57 -30.26 25.87
CA LYS A 305 -3.06 -31.44 25.15
C LYS A 305 -3.84 -31.73 23.87
N LEU A 306 -5.17 -31.62 23.89
CA LEU A 306 -5.99 -31.84 22.68
C LEU A 306 -5.62 -30.87 21.56
N HIS A 307 -5.29 -29.62 21.90
CA HIS A 307 -4.93 -28.60 20.90
C HIS A 307 -3.46 -28.64 20.46
N THR A 308 -2.54 -29.13 21.29
CA THR A 308 -1.11 -29.24 20.94
C THR A 308 -0.74 -30.59 20.31
N GLU A 309 -1.35 -31.69 20.77
CA GLU A 309 -0.96 -33.06 20.39
C GLU A 309 -1.86 -33.70 19.32
N VAL A 310 -3.10 -33.23 19.17
CA VAL A 310 -4.12 -33.89 18.32
C VAL A 310 -4.67 -33.00 17.21
N SER A 311 -5.14 -31.79 17.54
CA SER A 311 -5.86 -30.93 16.58
C SER A 311 -5.04 -29.80 15.96
N GLY A 312 -3.84 -29.50 16.49
CA GLY A 312 -2.95 -28.48 15.93
C GLY A 312 -3.50 -27.05 16.02
N VAL A 313 -4.39 -26.76 16.96
CA VAL A 313 -4.96 -25.42 17.18
C VAL A 313 -4.01 -24.54 18.01
N THR A 314 -3.08 -25.14 18.77
CA THR A 314 -2.10 -24.45 19.61
C THR A 314 -0.70 -25.00 19.36
N ASP A 315 0.27 -24.14 19.09
CA ASP A 315 1.64 -24.53 18.72
C ASP A 315 2.50 -24.94 19.93
N TYR A 316 2.18 -24.40 21.12
CA TYR A 316 2.98 -24.64 22.32
C TYR A 316 2.13 -24.88 23.58
N LEU A 317 2.44 -25.97 24.28
CA LEU A 317 1.92 -26.27 25.61
C LEU A 317 2.81 -25.65 26.70
N ALA A 318 2.24 -24.77 27.50
CA ALA A 318 2.84 -24.20 28.71
C ALA A 318 2.37 -24.96 29.96
N VAL A 319 3.18 -24.98 31.03
CA VAL A 319 2.85 -25.71 32.27
C VAL A 319 2.17 -24.82 33.32
N ASP A 320 2.37 -23.50 33.22
CA ASP A 320 1.76 -22.48 34.06
C ASP A 320 1.75 -21.13 33.31
N ASP A 321 1.17 -20.10 33.92
CA ASP A 321 1.15 -18.73 33.40
C ASP A 321 2.57 -18.17 33.15
N ALA A 322 3.56 -18.52 33.98
CA ALA A 322 4.91 -17.97 33.88
C ALA A 322 5.68 -18.56 32.68
N HIS A 323 5.59 -19.86 32.46
CA HIS A 323 6.13 -20.52 31.28
C HIS A 323 5.46 -20.00 30.00
N ALA A 324 4.14 -19.79 30.02
CA ALA A 324 3.42 -19.23 28.88
C ALA A 324 3.93 -17.84 28.47
N LEU A 325 4.25 -16.98 29.46
CA LEU A 325 4.81 -15.66 29.19
C LEU A 325 6.28 -15.73 28.72
N VAL A 326 7.08 -16.69 29.20
CA VAL A 326 8.43 -16.96 28.66
C VAL A 326 8.37 -17.41 27.20
N LEU A 327 7.42 -18.28 26.85
CA LEU A 327 7.18 -18.70 25.47
C LEU A 327 6.73 -17.51 24.60
N ALA A 328 5.81 -16.68 25.09
CA ALA A 328 5.34 -15.50 24.37
C ALA A 328 6.47 -14.50 24.08
N ARG A 329 7.33 -14.25 25.08
CA ARG A 329 8.56 -13.46 24.90
C ARG A 329 9.48 -14.10 23.84
N ARG A 330 9.68 -15.42 23.85
CA ARG A 330 10.50 -16.14 22.87
C ARG A 330 9.98 -15.94 21.44
N SER A 331 8.68 -16.11 21.22
CA SER A 331 8.02 -15.84 19.93
C SER A 331 8.27 -14.41 19.44
N VAL A 332 8.03 -13.39 20.29
CA VAL A 332 8.38 -11.98 19.97
C VAL A 332 9.87 -11.80 19.65
N GLY A 333 10.74 -12.55 20.32
CA GLY A 333 12.19 -12.56 20.05
C GLY A 333 12.57 -13.08 18.67
N ASN A 334 11.74 -13.94 18.07
CA ASN A 334 11.97 -14.64 16.80
C ASN A 334 11.37 -13.93 15.57
N LEU A 335 10.50 -12.92 15.73
CA LEU A 335 9.73 -12.27 14.65
C LEU A 335 10.53 -11.63 13.50
N ASN A 336 11.87 -11.66 13.54
CA ASN A 336 12.78 -10.89 12.67
C ASN A 336 12.42 -9.38 12.60
N TRP A 337 11.74 -8.87 13.64
CA TRP A 337 11.28 -7.49 13.68
C TRP A 337 12.46 -6.54 13.80
N HIS A 338 12.38 -5.37 13.15
CA HIS A 338 13.40 -4.33 13.29
C HIS A 338 13.41 -3.76 14.72
N ARG A 339 14.19 -4.40 15.61
CA ARG A 339 14.69 -3.77 16.82
C ARG A 339 15.49 -2.54 16.37
N ASN A 340 15.16 -1.35 16.87
CA ASN A 340 15.87 -0.12 16.50
C ASN A 340 17.38 -0.29 16.77
N GLN A 341 18.19 -0.38 15.70
CA GLN A 341 19.65 -0.54 15.78
C GLN A 341 20.36 0.77 16.18
N THR A 342 19.85 1.43 17.23
CA THR A 342 20.41 2.61 17.85
C THR A 342 20.00 2.65 19.33
N VAL A 343 20.49 1.67 20.10
CA VAL A 343 20.94 1.99 21.48
C VAL A 343 22.27 2.75 21.37
N SER A 344 22.21 3.92 20.72
CA SER A 344 23.23 4.95 20.91
C SER A 344 23.12 5.44 22.36
N PRO A 345 24.23 5.77 23.02
CA PRO A 345 24.18 6.26 24.40
C PRO A 345 23.52 7.64 24.46
N GLN A 346 22.23 7.64 24.79
CA GLN A 346 21.28 8.76 24.80
C GLN A 346 20.97 9.38 23.42
N PRO A 347 19.69 9.48 23.01
CA PRO A 347 19.30 10.40 21.94
C PRO A 347 19.46 11.84 22.45
N SER A 348 20.11 12.72 21.68
CA SER A 348 20.44 14.08 22.09
C SER A 348 19.25 15.05 21.94
N PHE A 349 18.18 14.82 22.70
CA PHE A 349 17.12 15.80 22.92
C PHE A 349 17.46 16.73 24.08
N GLN A 350 16.82 17.90 24.14
CA GLN A 350 16.86 18.80 25.28
C GLN A 350 15.56 18.65 26.06
N GLU A 351 15.60 18.74 27.39
CA GLU A 351 14.37 18.88 28.18
C GLU A 351 13.83 20.32 28.08
N PRO A 352 12.56 20.57 28.44
CA PRO A 352 12.02 21.93 28.50
C PRO A 352 12.76 22.78 29.55
N LEU A 353 12.79 24.11 29.35
CA LEU A 353 13.41 25.06 30.28
C LEU A 353 12.58 25.31 31.54
N TYR A 354 11.32 24.86 31.55
CA TYR A 354 10.33 25.07 32.62
C TYR A 354 9.75 23.72 33.07
N ASP A 355 9.45 23.58 34.36
CA ASP A 355 9.02 22.30 34.94
C ASP A 355 7.60 21.90 34.44
N PRO A 356 7.41 20.72 33.84
CA PRO A 356 6.09 20.21 33.47
C PRO A 356 5.08 20.16 34.62
N GLN A 357 5.51 20.08 35.88
CA GLN A 357 4.61 20.14 37.05
C GLN A 357 3.86 21.48 37.17
N GLU A 358 4.41 22.57 36.63
CA GLU A 358 3.76 23.89 36.64
C GLU A 358 2.48 23.92 35.80
N LEU A 359 2.28 22.96 34.88
CA LEU A 359 1.04 22.83 34.10
C LEU A 359 -0.21 22.75 34.99
N SER A 360 -0.07 22.17 36.20
CA SER A 360 -1.14 22.13 37.21
C SER A 360 -1.62 23.51 37.65
N GLY A 361 -0.73 24.50 37.78
CA GLY A 361 -1.10 25.88 38.12
C GLY A 361 -1.43 26.77 36.90
N ILE A 362 -1.04 26.34 35.70
CA ILE A 362 -1.36 27.03 34.44
C ILE A 362 -2.81 26.74 33.99
N ALA A 363 -3.28 25.50 34.17
CA ALA A 363 -4.63 25.08 33.80
C ALA A 363 -5.47 24.70 35.02
N GLY A 364 -6.27 25.63 35.53
CA GLY A 364 -7.28 25.33 36.55
C GLY A 364 -8.51 24.59 36.00
N THR A 365 -9.46 24.24 36.88
CA THR A 365 -10.72 23.58 36.49
C THR A 365 -11.79 24.56 36.01
N ASN A 366 -11.64 25.85 36.30
CA ASN A 366 -12.51 26.91 35.80
C ASN A 366 -12.19 27.27 34.32
N LEU A 367 -12.73 26.48 33.38
CA LEU A 367 -12.56 26.66 31.93
C LEU A 367 -13.12 27.97 31.35
N ARG A 368 -13.72 28.87 32.16
CA ARG A 368 -14.01 30.26 31.75
C ARG A 368 -12.76 31.15 31.77
N ARG A 369 -11.69 30.72 32.44
CA ARG A 369 -10.36 31.36 32.38
C ARG A 369 -9.61 30.88 31.13
N GLN A 370 -8.95 31.80 30.43
CA GLN A 370 -8.11 31.44 29.28
C GLN A 370 -6.84 30.73 29.76
N ILE A 371 -6.61 29.51 29.27
CA ILE A 371 -5.35 28.78 29.48
C ILE A 371 -4.32 29.37 28.49
N PRO A 372 -3.18 29.92 28.96
CA PRO A 372 -2.17 30.53 28.08
C PRO A 372 -1.41 29.43 27.33
N ILE A 373 -1.82 29.16 26.08
CA ILE A 373 -1.41 27.93 25.39
C ILE A 373 0.09 27.84 25.08
N HIS A 374 0.77 28.97 24.90
CA HIS A 374 2.23 29.03 24.76
C HIS A 374 2.95 28.49 26.00
N GLU A 375 2.41 28.69 27.21
CA GLU A 375 2.99 28.16 28.46
C GLU A 375 2.84 26.64 28.58
N VAL A 376 1.81 26.06 27.93
CA VAL A 376 1.66 24.61 27.79
C VAL A 376 2.67 24.06 26.79
N ILE A 377 2.80 24.69 25.62
CA ILE A 377 3.79 24.32 24.60
C ILE A 377 5.22 24.36 25.18
N ALA A 378 5.58 25.44 25.88
CA ALA A 378 6.89 25.65 26.47
C ALA A 378 7.31 24.57 27.49
N ARG A 379 6.37 23.81 28.05
CA ARG A 379 6.60 22.74 29.04
C ARG A 379 6.51 21.33 28.45
N ILE A 380 6.18 21.18 27.17
CA ILE A 380 6.17 19.87 26.48
C ILE A 380 7.21 19.73 25.36
N VAL A 381 7.73 20.83 24.80
CA VAL A 381 8.72 20.80 23.71
C VAL A 381 10.16 20.88 24.19
N ASP A 382 11.08 20.29 23.41
CA ASP A 382 12.51 20.26 23.71
C ASP A 382 13.10 21.68 23.77
N GLY A 383 13.83 21.99 24.84
CA GLY A 383 14.46 23.31 25.04
C GLY A 383 13.47 24.49 25.10
N SER A 384 12.17 24.23 25.29
CA SER A 384 11.09 25.24 25.19
C SER A 384 11.08 26.01 23.86
N SER A 385 11.64 25.43 22.78
CA SER A 385 11.79 26.04 21.47
C SER A 385 10.60 25.75 20.56
N PHE A 386 10.03 26.81 19.96
CA PHE A 386 8.84 26.76 19.12
C PHE A 386 8.89 27.79 17.98
N ASP A 387 9.02 27.31 16.75
CA ASP A 387 9.02 28.15 15.54
C ASP A 387 7.58 28.54 15.16
N GLU A 388 7.01 29.60 15.77
CA GLU A 388 5.62 29.96 15.48
C GLU A 388 5.41 30.42 14.03
N PHE A 389 4.55 29.70 13.30
CA PHE A 389 4.05 30.05 11.99
C PHE A 389 2.90 31.05 12.11
N LYS A 390 3.01 32.19 11.42
CA LYS A 390 1.98 33.26 11.38
C LYS A 390 1.49 33.73 12.77
N PRO A 391 2.35 34.18 13.70
CA PRO A 391 1.92 34.69 15.01
C PRO A 391 0.93 35.87 14.89
N LEU A 392 1.14 36.77 13.92
CA LEU A 392 0.35 38.00 13.74
C LEU A 392 -0.93 37.83 12.89
N TYR A 393 -1.38 36.59 12.61
CA TYR A 393 -2.59 36.33 11.81
C TYR A 393 -3.36 35.15 12.40
N GLY A 394 -4.68 35.29 12.61
CA GLY A 394 -5.50 34.22 13.20
C GLY A 394 -5.03 33.77 14.59
N SER A 395 -4.67 34.73 15.46
CA SER A 395 -3.96 34.51 16.74
C SER A 395 -4.71 33.67 17.78
N THR A 396 -6.00 33.39 17.59
CA THR A 396 -6.75 32.42 18.40
C THR A 396 -6.43 30.96 18.07
N LEU A 397 -5.65 30.69 17.02
CA LEU A 397 -5.01 29.40 16.77
C LEU A 397 -3.50 29.59 16.65
N VAL A 398 -2.77 29.03 17.60
CA VAL A 398 -1.30 29.00 17.61
C VAL A 398 -0.86 27.80 16.77
N THR A 399 0.12 28.00 15.88
CA THR A 399 0.64 26.94 15.00
C THR A 399 2.13 27.11 14.81
N GLY A 400 2.93 26.05 14.91
CA GLY A 400 4.39 26.17 14.74
C GLY A 400 5.13 24.85 14.84
N PHE A 401 6.42 24.86 14.49
CA PHE A 401 7.26 23.66 14.53
C PHE A 401 8.00 23.56 15.88
N ALA A 402 8.22 22.33 16.33
CA ALA A 402 8.96 22.03 17.56
C ALA A 402 9.60 20.64 17.48
N LYS A 403 10.21 20.21 18.59
CA LYS A 403 10.62 18.82 18.81
C LYS A 403 10.10 18.29 20.14
N ILE A 404 9.85 16.99 20.22
CA ILE A 404 9.52 16.27 21.46
C ILE A 404 10.35 14.98 21.46
N TYR A 405 11.27 14.85 22.42
CA TYR A 405 12.29 13.76 22.47
C TYR A 405 13.08 13.63 21.14
N GLY A 406 13.39 14.76 20.50
CA GLY A 406 14.10 14.84 19.23
C GLY A 406 13.23 14.62 17.99
N HIS A 407 12.02 14.06 18.12
CA HIS A 407 11.09 13.91 17.00
C HIS A 407 10.57 15.29 16.55
N PRO A 408 10.69 15.68 15.27
CA PRO A 408 10.12 16.92 14.77
C PRO A 408 8.59 16.84 14.74
N VAL A 409 7.91 17.89 15.19
CA VAL A 409 6.45 17.96 15.24
C VAL A 409 5.93 19.32 14.76
N GLY A 410 4.72 19.33 14.22
CA GLY A 410 3.92 20.55 14.01
C GLY A 410 2.82 20.60 15.07
N ILE A 411 2.76 21.69 15.83
CA ILE A 411 1.73 21.87 16.87
C ILE A 411 0.63 22.78 16.35
N VAL A 412 -0.62 22.44 16.65
CA VAL A 412 -1.84 23.21 16.34
C VAL A 412 -2.67 23.33 17.62
N ALA A 413 -2.75 24.53 18.18
CA ALA A 413 -3.16 24.71 19.58
C ALA A 413 -4.12 25.90 19.76
N ASN A 414 -5.23 25.72 20.48
CA ASN A 414 -6.22 26.78 20.64
C ASN A 414 -5.79 27.84 21.66
N ASN A 415 -6.03 29.10 21.30
CA ASN A 415 -5.85 30.28 22.14
C ASN A 415 -7.11 31.17 22.12
N GLY A 416 -8.30 30.55 22.03
CA GLY A 416 -9.59 31.21 21.87
C GLY A 416 -10.49 30.52 20.83
N ILE A 417 -11.61 31.17 20.50
CA ILE A 417 -12.57 30.71 19.48
C ILE A 417 -11.98 30.75 18.05
N LEU A 418 -12.44 29.85 17.18
CA LEU A 418 -11.97 29.80 15.80
C LEU A 418 -12.67 30.88 14.93
N PHE A 419 -11.86 31.71 14.27
CA PHE A 419 -12.28 32.64 13.22
C PHE A 419 -11.93 32.10 11.81
N SER A 420 -12.38 32.78 10.76
CA SER A 420 -12.00 32.48 9.37
C SER A 420 -10.48 32.44 9.18
N GLU A 421 -9.78 33.41 9.75
CA GLU A 421 -8.32 33.62 9.65
C GLU A 421 -7.57 32.48 10.35
N SER A 422 -8.02 32.14 11.57
CA SER A 422 -7.49 31.03 12.36
C SER A 422 -7.66 29.69 11.61
N SER A 423 -8.81 29.50 10.96
CA SER A 423 -9.10 28.30 10.15
C SER A 423 -8.21 28.21 8.90
N LEU A 424 -8.00 29.34 8.21
CA LEU A 424 -7.10 29.42 7.04
C LEU A 424 -5.62 29.27 7.43
N LYS A 425 -5.21 29.76 8.62
CA LYS A 425 -3.89 29.51 9.21
C LYS A 425 -3.69 28.02 9.49
N GLY A 426 -4.62 27.39 10.20
CA GLY A 426 -4.58 25.97 10.53
C GLY A 426 -4.55 25.07 9.29
N ALA A 427 -5.43 25.30 8.31
CA ALA A 427 -5.48 24.52 7.08
C ALA A 427 -4.15 24.52 6.32
N HIS A 428 -3.55 25.71 6.12
CA HIS A 428 -2.24 25.85 5.48
C HIS A 428 -1.13 25.16 6.31
N PHE A 429 -1.11 25.36 7.63
CA PHE A 429 -0.08 24.75 8.48
C PHE A 429 -0.15 23.21 8.49
N VAL A 430 -1.37 22.65 8.56
CA VAL A 430 -1.61 21.20 8.47
C VAL A 430 -1.16 20.63 7.11
N GLN A 431 -1.49 21.32 6.01
CA GLN A 431 -0.99 20.96 4.66
C GLN A 431 0.54 21.04 4.56
N LEU A 432 1.16 22.04 5.20
CA LEU A 432 2.61 22.21 5.22
C LEU A 432 3.32 21.11 6.02
N CYS A 433 2.73 20.64 7.12
CA CYS A 433 3.22 19.48 7.87
C CYS A 433 3.07 18.20 7.04
N GLY A 434 1.94 18.02 6.37
CA GLY A 434 1.69 16.93 5.43
C GLY A 434 2.75 16.82 4.33
N LYS A 435 3.00 17.91 3.60
CA LYS A 435 4.04 17.97 2.55
C LYS A 435 5.48 17.76 3.06
N ARG A 436 5.70 17.83 4.37
CA ARG A 436 6.99 17.59 5.02
C ARG A 436 7.06 16.26 5.78
N HIS A 437 5.98 15.46 5.77
CA HIS A 437 5.79 14.25 6.58
C HIS A 437 6.05 14.47 8.09
N ILE A 438 5.72 15.65 8.61
CA ILE A 438 5.89 16.02 10.02
C ILE A 438 4.62 15.62 10.81
N PRO A 439 4.72 14.79 11.87
CA PRO A 439 3.62 14.49 12.78
C PRO A 439 2.96 15.74 13.38
N LEU A 440 1.64 15.68 13.58
CA LEU A 440 0.82 16.78 14.08
C LEU A 440 0.35 16.53 15.52
N ILE A 441 0.53 17.54 16.38
CA ILE A 441 0.03 17.57 17.77
C ILE A 441 -1.08 18.61 17.89
N PHE A 442 -2.29 18.19 18.24
CA PHE A 442 -3.43 19.07 18.47
C PHE A 442 -3.64 19.27 19.97
N LEU A 443 -3.58 20.52 20.44
CA LEU A 443 -3.90 20.89 21.82
C LEU A 443 -5.27 21.57 21.87
N GLN A 444 -6.30 20.85 22.31
CA GLN A 444 -7.69 21.32 22.28
C GLN A 444 -8.04 22.12 23.54
N ASN A 445 -8.41 23.38 23.31
CA ASN A 445 -9.10 24.22 24.29
C ASN A 445 -10.05 25.17 23.55
N ILE A 446 -11.16 24.62 23.04
CA ILE A 446 -12.03 25.27 22.06
C ILE A 446 -13.50 25.21 22.48
N SER A 447 -14.12 26.39 22.62
CA SER A 447 -15.55 26.55 22.89
C SER A 447 -16.42 26.63 21.63
N GLY A 448 -15.81 26.80 20.44
CA GLY A 448 -16.49 26.80 19.15
C GLY A 448 -15.88 27.77 18.13
N PHE A 449 -16.60 27.96 17.03
CA PHE A 449 -16.32 29.01 16.04
C PHE A 449 -17.02 30.33 16.44
N MET A 450 -16.55 31.46 15.89
CA MET A 450 -17.29 32.72 15.98
C MET A 450 -18.66 32.60 15.29
N VAL A 451 -19.69 33.22 15.86
CA VAL A 451 -21.07 33.20 15.35
C VAL A 451 -21.58 34.61 15.04
N GLY A 452 -22.53 34.73 14.11
CA GLY A 452 -23.19 35.99 13.77
C GLY A 452 -23.10 36.34 12.28
N GLN A 453 -23.93 37.31 11.86
CA GLN A 453 -24.19 37.57 10.43
C GLN A 453 -22.91 37.88 9.63
N ASP A 454 -21.96 38.62 10.21
CA ASP A 454 -20.74 39.03 9.51
C ASP A 454 -19.68 37.92 9.47
N ALA A 455 -19.67 36.99 10.43
CA ALA A 455 -18.86 35.78 10.36
C ALA A 455 -19.33 34.86 9.20
N GLU A 456 -20.65 34.73 9.04
CA GLU A 456 -21.24 33.97 7.92
C GLU A 456 -21.02 34.67 6.57
N LYS A 457 -21.19 36.00 6.47
CA LYS A 457 -20.82 36.77 5.25
C LYS A 457 -19.34 36.60 4.89
N GLY A 458 -18.46 36.60 5.90
CA GLY A 458 -17.03 36.30 5.76
C GLY A 458 -16.74 34.84 5.35
N GLY A 459 -17.76 33.97 5.37
CA GLY A 459 -17.67 32.58 4.97
C GLY A 459 -16.98 31.71 6.01
N ILE A 460 -17.24 31.91 7.30
CA ILE A 460 -16.61 31.12 8.36
C ILE A 460 -16.85 29.61 8.17
N ALA A 461 -18.04 29.19 7.74
CA ALA A 461 -18.33 27.80 7.40
C ALA A 461 -17.37 27.23 6.32
N LYS A 462 -17.18 27.91 5.18
CA LYS A 462 -16.26 27.46 4.10
C LYS A 462 -14.78 27.58 4.48
N ASN A 463 -14.44 28.35 5.51
CA ASN A 463 -13.07 28.48 6.00
C ASN A 463 -12.74 27.43 7.06
N GLY A 464 -13.67 27.15 7.98
CA GLY A 464 -13.61 26.01 8.89
C GLY A 464 -13.59 24.67 8.14
N ALA A 465 -14.38 24.53 7.08
CA ALA A 465 -14.36 23.35 6.21
C ALA A 465 -12.95 23.04 5.67
N LYS A 466 -12.15 24.04 5.27
CA LYS A 466 -10.77 23.84 4.78
C LYS A 466 -9.84 23.27 5.86
N LEU A 467 -10.02 23.70 7.12
CA LEU A 467 -9.28 23.14 8.26
C LEU A 467 -9.68 21.67 8.47
N VAL A 468 -10.98 21.38 8.48
CA VAL A 468 -11.50 20.01 8.60
C VAL A 468 -10.99 19.11 7.46
N THR A 469 -11.05 19.55 6.20
CA THR A 469 -10.50 18.82 5.04
C THR A 469 -9.00 18.57 5.19
N ALA A 470 -8.21 19.56 5.62
CA ALA A 470 -6.78 19.40 5.84
C ALA A 470 -6.49 18.36 6.94
N VAL A 471 -7.23 18.40 8.06
CA VAL A 471 -7.09 17.46 9.18
C VAL A 471 -7.50 16.04 8.78
N SER A 472 -8.58 15.87 8.02
CA SER A 472 -9.00 14.56 7.49
C SER A 472 -7.95 13.97 6.54
N CYS A 473 -7.61 14.70 5.48
CA CYS A 473 -6.90 14.14 4.31
C CYS A 473 -5.38 14.05 4.47
N VAL A 474 -4.78 14.60 5.54
CA VAL A 474 -3.33 14.51 5.74
C VAL A 474 -2.92 13.14 6.30
N ASP A 475 -2.10 12.41 5.55
CA ASP A 475 -1.45 11.15 5.98
C ASP A 475 -0.12 11.44 6.70
N VAL A 476 -0.24 11.93 7.94
CA VAL A 476 0.84 11.95 8.92
C VAL A 476 0.29 11.45 10.27
N PRO A 477 1.14 10.96 11.19
CA PRO A 477 0.70 10.67 12.56
C PRO A 477 0.10 11.92 13.22
N LYS A 478 -1.16 11.83 13.60
CA LYS A 478 -1.92 12.88 14.31
C LYS A 478 -2.11 12.45 15.76
N PHE A 479 -1.84 13.33 16.71
CA PHE A 479 -2.02 13.11 18.15
C PHE A 479 -2.83 14.26 18.73
N THR A 480 -3.74 13.97 19.67
CA THR A 480 -4.64 14.99 20.23
C THR A 480 -4.59 14.94 21.75
N VAL A 481 -4.48 16.10 22.39
CA VAL A 481 -4.56 16.26 23.84
C VAL A 481 -5.61 17.33 24.14
N VAL A 482 -6.67 16.97 24.87
CA VAL A 482 -7.67 17.92 25.33
C VAL A 482 -7.21 18.50 26.66
N VAL A 483 -6.82 19.78 26.65
CA VAL A 483 -6.23 20.50 27.80
C VAL A 483 -7.24 21.42 28.51
N GLY A 484 -8.46 21.48 27.99
CA GLY A 484 -9.56 22.30 28.51
C GLY A 484 -10.89 21.95 27.83
N SER A 485 -11.52 22.91 27.16
CA SER A 485 -12.79 22.68 26.46
C SER A 485 -12.61 21.97 25.10
N SER A 486 -13.55 21.11 24.73
CA SER A 486 -13.70 20.56 23.38
C SER A 486 -15.18 20.56 22.97
N ALA A 487 -15.64 21.70 22.47
CA ALA A 487 -17.04 21.94 22.17
C ALA A 487 -17.37 22.03 20.66
N GLY A 488 -18.42 21.34 20.25
CA GLY A 488 -19.07 21.46 18.94
C GLY A 488 -18.11 21.30 17.76
N ALA A 489 -18.30 22.12 16.71
CA ALA A 489 -17.45 22.06 15.52
C ALA A 489 -15.95 22.34 15.80
N GLY A 490 -15.61 22.93 16.95
CA GLY A 490 -14.23 23.11 17.39
C GLY A 490 -13.48 21.79 17.59
N ASN A 491 -14.17 20.78 18.14
CA ASN A 491 -13.65 19.41 18.27
C ASN A 491 -13.20 18.86 16.90
N TYR A 492 -13.99 19.12 15.85
CA TYR A 492 -13.76 18.60 14.51
C TYR A 492 -12.55 19.25 13.84
N GLY A 493 -12.47 20.58 13.86
CA GLY A 493 -11.34 21.33 13.29
C GLY A 493 -10.00 21.09 13.98
N MET A 494 -10.02 20.52 15.20
CA MET A 494 -8.83 20.26 16.02
C MET A 494 -8.49 18.76 16.15
N CYS A 495 -8.93 17.91 15.21
CA CYS A 495 -8.66 16.47 15.21
C CYS A 495 -9.19 15.72 16.44
N GLY A 496 -10.48 15.93 16.76
CA GLY A 496 -11.21 15.11 17.73
C GLY A 496 -11.40 13.66 17.26
N ARG A 497 -12.08 12.84 18.09
CA ARG A 497 -12.13 11.37 17.96
C ARG A 497 -12.54 10.83 16.58
N ALA A 498 -13.39 11.54 15.85
CA ALA A 498 -13.86 11.17 14.51
C ALA A 498 -12.82 11.35 13.38
N TYR A 499 -11.66 11.96 13.67
CA TYR A 499 -10.62 12.31 12.69
C TYR A 499 -9.36 11.43 12.78
N SER A 500 -9.51 10.25 13.40
CA SER A 500 -8.50 9.21 13.61
C SER A 500 -7.11 9.72 14.04
N PRO A 501 -6.99 10.44 15.18
CA PRO A 501 -5.70 10.59 15.84
C PRO A 501 -5.22 9.22 16.34
N ARG A 502 -3.91 8.96 16.16
CA ARG A 502 -3.23 7.72 16.56
C ARG A 502 -3.41 7.45 18.05
N LEU A 503 -3.36 8.52 18.86
CA LEU A 503 -3.81 8.55 20.25
C LEU A 503 -4.51 9.89 20.53
N LEU A 504 -5.62 9.85 21.28
CA LEU A 504 -6.27 11.03 21.86
C LEU A 504 -6.28 10.88 23.39
N PHE A 505 -5.72 11.84 24.12
CA PHE A 505 -5.78 11.88 25.58
C PHE A 505 -6.50 13.14 26.08
N THR A 506 -6.94 13.11 27.34
CA THR A 506 -7.66 14.21 27.98
C THR A 506 -7.08 14.53 29.36
N TRP A 507 -7.12 15.78 29.79
CA TRP A 507 -6.71 16.19 31.14
C TRP A 507 -7.87 16.07 32.16
N PRO A 508 -7.60 16.04 33.48
CA PRO A 508 -8.64 15.87 34.50
C PRO A 508 -9.66 17.02 34.55
N ASN A 509 -9.25 18.23 34.13
CA ASN A 509 -10.12 19.41 34.04
C ASN A 509 -10.94 19.50 32.75
N ALA A 510 -10.67 18.65 31.77
CA ALA A 510 -11.17 18.83 30.41
C ALA A 510 -12.64 18.44 30.27
N LYS A 511 -13.36 19.11 29.36
CA LYS A 511 -14.79 18.89 29.11
C LYS A 511 -15.10 18.82 27.62
N THR A 512 -15.79 17.76 27.22
CA THR A 512 -16.12 17.47 25.81
C THR A 512 -17.63 17.42 25.61
N SER A 513 -18.19 18.26 24.73
CA SER A 513 -19.64 18.36 24.54
C SER A 513 -20.05 18.90 23.16
N VAL A 514 -21.34 18.81 22.82
CA VAL A 514 -21.87 19.44 21.60
C VAL A 514 -21.88 20.98 21.68
N MET A 515 -22.12 21.53 22.88
CA MET A 515 -21.97 22.93 23.26
C MET A 515 -21.97 23.03 24.80
N GLY A 516 -21.67 24.20 25.38
CA GLY A 516 -21.66 24.36 26.85
C GLY A 516 -23.05 24.17 27.47
N ALA A 517 -23.13 23.61 28.68
CA ALA A 517 -24.41 23.27 29.34
C ALA A 517 -25.39 24.45 29.45
N GLU A 518 -24.87 25.66 29.71
CA GLU A 518 -25.66 26.90 29.76
C GLU A 518 -26.21 27.32 28.40
N GLN A 519 -25.46 27.09 27.32
CA GLN A 519 -25.92 27.38 25.96
C GLN A 519 -27.01 26.39 25.54
N LEU A 520 -26.80 25.09 25.80
CA LEU A 520 -27.74 24.04 25.43
C LEU A 520 -29.07 24.17 26.19
N ALA A 521 -29.02 24.49 27.49
CA ALA A 521 -30.22 24.77 28.28
C ALA A 521 -31.00 25.96 27.71
N SER A 522 -30.35 27.13 27.52
CA SER A 522 -31.00 28.32 26.96
C SER A 522 -31.58 28.09 25.56
N VAL A 523 -30.91 27.30 24.70
CA VAL A 523 -31.44 26.93 23.38
C VAL A 523 -32.67 26.02 23.51
N MET A 524 -32.66 25.06 24.45
CA MET A 524 -33.80 24.17 24.67
C MET A 524 -35.02 24.88 25.27
N GLU A 525 -34.82 25.92 26.10
CA GLU A 525 -35.87 26.83 26.54
C GLU A 525 -36.44 27.63 25.35
N ALA A 526 -35.57 28.23 24.53
CA ALA A 526 -35.97 29.06 23.41
C ALA A 526 -36.76 28.32 22.32
N VAL A 527 -36.54 27.02 22.10
CA VAL A 527 -37.33 26.19 21.17
C VAL A 527 -38.62 25.63 21.79
N GLY A 528 -39.06 26.14 22.95
CA GLY A 528 -40.41 25.92 23.48
C GLY A 528 -40.68 24.53 24.05
N LYS A 529 -39.64 23.75 24.38
CA LYS A 529 -39.82 22.53 25.17
C LYS A 529 -39.92 22.86 26.65
N LYS A 530 -40.69 22.07 27.39
CA LYS A 530 -40.71 22.11 28.86
C LYS A 530 -39.33 21.60 29.33
N VAL A 531 -38.43 22.51 29.69
CA VAL A 531 -37.07 22.14 30.06
C VAL A 531 -37.06 21.44 31.41
N ASP A 532 -36.47 20.25 31.38
CA ASP A 532 -36.10 19.45 32.54
C ASP A 532 -35.12 20.24 33.43
N PRO A 533 -35.45 20.53 34.70
CA PRO A 533 -34.57 21.27 35.60
C PRO A 533 -33.20 20.62 35.81
N GLU A 534 -33.10 19.30 35.64
CA GLU A 534 -31.86 18.53 35.81
C GLU A 534 -31.01 18.52 34.53
N LEU A 535 -31.54 19.02 33.40
CA LEU A 535 -30.84 19.06 32.10
C LEU A 535 -29.45 19.68 32.20
N LYS A 536 -29.30 20.83 32.89
CA LYS A 536 -27.99 21.48 33.03
C LYS A 536 -26.99 20.61 33.77
N ALA A 537 -27.42 19.95 34.86
CA ALA A 537 -26.57 19.07 35.65
C ALA A 537 -26.19 17.80 34.88
N ARG A 538 -27.14 17.22 34.13
CA ARG A 538 -26.90 16.08 33.25
C ARG A 538 -25.88 16.41 32.16
N ILE A 539 -26.01 17.52 31.44
CA ILE A 539 -25.05 17.92 30.40
C ILE A 539 -23.66 18.18 31.00
N GLU A 540 -23.60 18.78 32.20
CA GLU A 540 -22.33 19.04 32.88
C GLU A 540 -21.58 17.71 33.17
N HIS A 541 -22.28 16.71 33.73
CA HIS A 541 -21.74 15.37 33.98
C HIS A 541 -21.41 14.59 32.69
N GLU A 542 -22.30 14.61 31.69
CA GLU A 542 -22.08 14.01 30.37
C GLU A 542 -20.86 14.61 29.63
N SER A 543 -20.38 15.78 30.06
CA SER A 543 -19.19 16.43 29.50
C SER A 543 -17.87 16.08 30.20
N GLU A 544 -17.91 15.43 31.37
CA GLU A 544 -16.72 15.17 32.20
C GLU A 544 -15.74 14.18 31.54
N ALA A 545 -14.44 14.40 31.77
CA ALA A 545 -13.38 13.52 31.28
C ALA A 545 -13.58 12.05 31.67
N THR A 546 -14.07 11.79 32.89
CA THR A 546 -14.46 10.45 33.39
C THR A 546 -15.57 9.82 32.56
N PHE A 547 -16.64 10.57 32.25
CA PHE A 547 -17.78 10.10 31.48
C PHE A 547 -17.38 9.76 30.04
N GLY A 548 -16.56 10.60 29.40
CA GLY A 548 -16.05 10.39 28.04
C GLY A 548 -15.04 9.24 27.94
N SER A 549 -14.11 9.13 28.89
CA SER A 549 -13.09 8.08 28.90
C SER A 549 -13.68 6.70 29.20
N ALA A 550 -14.71 6.63 30.06
CA ALA A 550 -15.50 5.43 30.24
C ALA A 550 -16.12 4.90 28.93
N ARG A 551 -16.47 5.83 28.02
CA ARG A 551 -17.11 5.55 26.72
C ARG A 551 -16.12 5.56 25.55
N LEU A 552 -14.80 5.60 25.82
CA LEU A 552 -13.69 5.61 24.86
C LEU A 552 -13.76 6.74 23.81
N TRP A 553 -14.22 7.92 24.22
CA TRP A 553 -14.07 9.15 23.41
C TRP A 553 -12.60 9.57 23.32
N ASP A 554 -11.82 9.24 24.36
CA ASP A 554 -10.36 9.28 24.44
C ASP A 554 -9.76 7.87 24.65
N ASP A 555 -8.43 7.80 24.63
CA ASP A 555 -7.60 6.64 24.93
C ASP A 555 -7.02 6.67 26.35
N GLY A 556 -7.48 7.58 27.22
CA GLY A 556 -7.08 7.71 28.62
C GLY A 556 -7.11 9.16 29.15
N ILE A 557 -7.35 9.30 30.45
CA ILE A 557 -7.16 10.57 31.19
C ILE A 557 -5.73 10.59 31.74
N ILE A 558 -4.98 11.66 31.45
CA ILE A 558 -3.58 11.80 31.88
C ILE A 558 -3.38 13.07 32.74
N PRO A 559 -2.56 13.01 33.81
CA PRO A 559 -2.09 14.22 34.49
C PRO A 559 -1.38 15.18 33.53
N PRO A 560 -1.55 16.50 33.65
CA PRO A 560 -0.98 17.48 32.71
C PRO A 560 0.53 17.32 32.47
N GLU A 561 1.30 17.09 33.53
CA GLU A 561 2.75 16.89 33.53
C GLU A 561 3.20 15.64 32.76
N HIS A 562 2.34 14.63 32.62
CA HIS A 562 2.64 13.43 31.84
C HIS A 562 2.51 13.62 30.32
N THR A 563 1.93 14.74 29.85
CA THR A 563 1.67 15.01 28.43
C THR A 563 2.90 14.83 27.54
N ARG A 564 4.06 15.40 27.93
CA ARG A 564 5.33 15.26 27.20
C ARG A 564 5.72 13.79 27.01
N ARG A 565 5.74 13.02 28.10
CA ARG A 565 6.12 11.60 28.12
C ARG A 565 5.18 10.74 27.28
N VAL A 566 3.87 10.98 27.36
CA VAL A 566 2.85 10.23 26.61
C VAL A 566 2.93 10.52 25.12
N LEU A 567 3.11 11.79 24.72
CA LEU A 567 3.37 12.16 23.32
C LEU A 567 4.68 11.55 22.81
N GLY A 568 5.74 11.51 23.63
CA GLY A 568 7.01 10.87 23.31
C GLY A 568 6.87 9.39 22.97
N MET A 569 6.21 8.62 23.83
CA MET A 569 5.93 7.19 23.58
C MET A 569 5.05 6.99 22.32
N GLY A 570 4.08 7.88 22.10
CA GLY A 570 3.23 7.87 20.90
C GLY A 570 3.99 8.16 19.60
N LEU A 571 4.90 9.14 19.61
CA LEU A 571 5.77 9.48 18.48
C LEU A 571 6.77 8.36 18.18
N GLN A 572 7.37 7.77 19.23
CA GLN A 572 8.27 6.62 19.10
C GLN A 572 7.54 5.43 18.45
N MET A 573 6.31 5.12 18.90
CA MET A 573 5.44 4.12 18.28
C MET A 573 5.20 4.43 16.79
N ALA A 574 4.65 5.60 16.47
CA ALA A 574 4.17 5.91 15.12
C ALA A 574 5.30 6.09 14.09
N CYS A 575 6.50 6.51 14.53
CA CYS A 575 7.69 6.58 13.68
C CYS A 575 8.49 5.25 13.65
N GLY A 576 8.38 4.42 14.69
CA GLY A 576 9.15 3.18 14.85
C GLY A 576 8.59 1.96 14.10
N GLY A 577 7.28 1.91 13.83
CA GLY A 577 6.62 0.79 13.13
C GLY A 577 7.02 0.59 11.65
N GLN A 578 7.96 1.37 11.12
CA GLN A 578 8.46 1.24 9.76
C GLN A 578 9.60 0.22 9.68
N ASN A 579 9.26 -1.07 9.52
CA ASN A 579 10.19 -2.03 8.92
C ASN A 579 10.74 -1.43 7.61
N LYS A 580 12.07 -1.42 7.43
CA LYS A 580 12.71 -0.98 6.18
C LYS A 580 13.19 -2.15 5.30
N GLY A 581 13.26 -3.35 5.87
CA GLY A 581 13.56 -4.61 5.16
C GLY A 581 12.34 -5.42 4.74
N VAL A 582 11.15 -5.08 5.23
CA VAL A 582 9.91 -5.30 4.47
C VAL A 582 9.72 -3.99 3.71
N GLU A 583 9.70 -4.03 2.37
CA GLU A 583 9.29 -2.85 1.59
C GLU A 583 7.89 -2.42 2.06
N LYS A 584 7.40 -1.24 1.66
CA LYS A 584 5.95 -1.14 1.49
C LYS A 584 5.60 -2.12 0.37
N GLU A 585 5.26 -3.35 0.74
CA GLU A 585 4.11 -4.03 0.16
C GLU A 585 2.94 -3.06 0.31
N SER A 586 2.88 -2.16 -0.67
CA SER A 586 1.66 -1.56 -1.11
C SER A 586 0.87 -2.71 -1.72
N THR A 587 0.25 -3.50 -0.83
CA THR A 587 -1.00 -4.17 -1.11
C THR A 587 -1.98 -3.06 -1.44
N TRP A 588 -1.88 -2.53 -2.66
CA TRP A 588 -2.78 -1.54 -3.21
C TRP A 588 -4.17 -2.17 -3.09
N GLY A 589 -4.98 -1.65 -2.17
CA GLY A 589 -6.36 -2.09 -2.02
C GLY A 589 -7.09 -1.89 -3.34
N ASP A 590 -8.13 -2.66 -3.59
CA ASP A 590 -8.88 -2.67 -4.85
C ASP A 590 -9.27 -1.24 -5.30
N ALA A 591 -9.73 -0.41 -4.36
CA ALA A 591 -10.02 1.01 -4.59
C ALA A 591 -8.79 1.85 -4.95
N SER A 592 -7.62 1.56 -4.36
CA SER A 592 -6.37 2.28 -4.59
C SER A 592 -5.72 1.94 -5.94
N ILE A 593 -5.85 0.69 -6.41
CA ILE A 593 -5.42 0.33 -7.79
C ILE A 593 -6.34 1.05 -8.78
N LYS A 594 -7.66 0.95 -8.59
CA LYS A 594 -8.64 1.52 -9.52
C LYS A 594 -8.56 3.06 -9.58
N ASP A 595 -8.36 3.73 -8.45
CA ASP A 595 -8.17 5.19 -8.39
C ASP A 595 -6.96 5.66 -9.21
N VAL A 596 -5.76 5.11 -8.94
CA VAL A 596 -4.55 5.49 -9.69
C VAL A 596 -4.62 5.05 -11.15
N ALA A 597 -5.15 3.85 -11.45
CA ALA A 597 -5.36 3.41 -12.82
C ALA A 597 -6.33 4.36 -13.57
N SER A 598 -7.41 4.83 -12.94
CA SER A 598 -8.34 5.79 -13.55
C SER A 598 -7.70 7.16 -13.78
N GLN A 599 -6.89 7.64 -12.84
CA GLN A 599 -6.09 8.87 -13.01
C GLN A 599 -5.14 8.77 -14.21
N VAL A 600 -4.43 7.64 -14.38
CA VAL A 600 -3.51 7.41 -15.52
C VAL A 600 -4.26 7.13 -16.82
N ALA A 601 -5.40 6.44 -16.79
CA ALA A 601 -6.26 6.24 -17.95
C ALA A 601 -6.76 7.59 -18.50
N LYS A 602 -7.13 8.52 -17.61
CA LYS A 602 -7.47 9.89 -17.98
C LYS A 602 -6.28 10.66 -18.60
N GLN A 603 -5.06 10.46 -18.11
CA GLN A 603 -3.85 11.03 -18.76
C GLN A 603 -3.64 10.48 -20.17
N LEU A 604 -3.87 9.18 -20.36
CA LEU A 604 -3.73 8.52 -21.67
C LEU A 604 -4.79 9.01 -22.66
N VAL A 605 -6.06 9.08 -22.25
CA VAL A 605 -7.14 9.58 -23.10
C VAL A 605 -6.93 11.05 -23.47
N ALA A 606 -6.37 11.87 -22.59
CA ALA A 606 -5.98 13.26 -22.90
C ALA A 606 -4.89 13.37 -24.00
N GLN A 607 -4.16 12.30 -24.34
CA GLN A 607 -3.26 12.27 -25.50
C GLN A 607 -3.97 11.99 -26.83
N TYR A 608 -5.24 11.59 -26.79
CA TYR A 608 -6.02 11.21 -27.97
C TYR A 608 -7.24 12.11 -28.20
N ALA A 609 -7.94 12.50 -27.14
CA ALA A 609 -9.16 13.29 -27.22
C ALA A 609 -9.30 14.28 -26.05
N LYS A 610 -9.82 15.46 -26.33
CA LYS A 610 -10.38 16.35 -25.31
C LYS A 610 -11.85 16.00 -25.09
N ILE A 611 -12.24 15.79 -23.84
CA ILE A 611 -13.62 15.52 -23.43
C ILE A 611 -14.08 16.67 -22.54
N ASP A 612 -15.11 17.40 -22.97
CA ASP A 612 -15.73 18.48 -22.19
C ASP A 612 -17.25 18.52 -22.36
N SER A 613 -17.92 19.53 -21.80
CA SER A 613 -19.38 19.65 -21.84
C SER A 613 -19.99 19.87 -23.23
N THR A 614 -19.17 20.05 -24.27
CA THR A 614 -19.61 20.11 -25.68
C THR A 614 -19.48 18.75 -26.39
N GLY A 615 -18.80 17.76 -25.79
CA GLY A 615 -18.60 16.43 -26.32
C GLY A 615 -17.12 16.02 -26.36
N THR A 616 -16.82 15.05 -27.23
CA THR A 616 -15.47 14.50 -27.41
C THR A 616 -14.85 15.01 -28.71
N THR A 617 -13.73 15.73 -28.62
CA THR A 617 -12.95 16.23 -29.76
C THR A 617 -11.67 15.41 -29.91
N ILE A 618 -11.53 14.66 -30.99
CA ILE A 618 -10.33 13.85 -31.26
C ILE A 618 -9.19 14.75 -31.74
N LEU A 619 -8.03 14.66 -31.08
CA LEU A 619 -6.87 15.54 -31.34
C LEU A 619 -6.18 15.22 -32.68
N GLY A 620 -6.22 13.97 -33.13
CA GLY A 620 -5.81 13.56 -34.49
C GLY A 620 -6.84 13.85 -35.58
N GLY A 621 -7.95 14.53 -35.26
CA GLY A 621 -9.01 14.92 -36.20
C GLY A 621 -10.00 13.81 -36.61
N TYR A 622 -9.58 12.54 -36.57
CA TYR A 622 -10.40 11.37 -36.94
C TYR A 622 -10.31 10.27 -35.87
N PRO A 623 -11.40 9.51 -35.60
CA PRO A 623 -11.35 8.41 -34.65
C PRO A 623 -10.25 7.37 -35.00
N GLY A 624 -9.54 6.91 -33.98
CA GLY A 624 -8.40 6.00 -34.10
C GLY A 624 -7.12 6.60 -34.71
N ILE A 625 -7.07 7.92 -34.93
CA ILE A 625 -5.84 8.64 -35.30
C ILE A 625 -5.30 9.41 -34.08
N LEU A 626 -4.04 9.15 -33.73
CA LEU A 626 -3.25 9.98 -32.81
C LEU A 626 -2.61 11.15 -33.55
N TYR A 627 -2.35 12.26 -32.85
CA TYR A 627 -1.64 13.39 -33.43
C TYR A 627 -0.12 13.14 -33.48
N PRO A 628 0.66 13.79 -34.38
CA PRO A 628 2.10 13.60 -34.46
C PRO A 628 2.81 13.91 -33.13
N PRO A 629 3.79 13.10 -32.68
CA PRO A 629 4.63 12.24 -33.51
C PRO A 629 4.22 10.76 -33.60
N TYR A 630 3.06 10.36 -33.06
CA TYR A 630 2.70 8.94 -32.96
C TYR A 630 2.33 8.31 -34.31
N TYR A 631 2.62 7.02 -34.44
CA TYR A 631 2.26 6.22 -35.60
C TYR A 631 0.87 5.58 -35.44
N TRP A 632 0.23 5.23 -36.57
CA TRP A 632 -1.13 4.69 -36.59
C TRP A 632 -1.30 3.40 -35.77
N TRP A 633 -0.32 2.49 -35.82
CA TRP A 633 -0.32 1.26 -35.02
C TRP A 633 -0.39 1.52 -33.50
N GLN A 634 0.19 2.63 -33.03
CA GLN A 634 0.19 3.00 -31.62
C GLN A 634 -1.21 3.37 -31.12
N ALA A 635 -2.10 3.85 -32.00
CA ALA A 635 -3.49 4.12 -31.63
C ALA A 635 -4.27 2.81 -31.41
N GLY A 636 -4.06 1.80 -32.27
CA GLY A 636 -4.60 0.45 -32.08
C GLY A 636 -4.08 -0.22 -30.82
N ALA A 637 -2.78 -0.04 -30.54
CA ALA A 637 -2.14 -0.52 -29.32
C ALA A 637 -2.68 0.19 -28.06
N MET A 638 -2.86 1.52 -28.11
CA MET A 638 -3.46 2.33 -27.04
C MET A 638 -4.89 1.90 -26.71
N PHE A 639 -5.73 1.64 -27.72
CA PHE A 639 -7.06 1.07 -27.47
C PHE A 639 -6.98 -0.31 -26.81
N GLY A 640 -5.96 -1.11 -27.13
CA GLY A 640 -5.64 -2.33 -26.40
C GLY A 640 -5.36 -2.09 -24.91
N THR A 641 -4.55 -1.08 -24.58
CA THR A 641 -4.30 -0.66 -23.18
C THR A 641 -5.57 -0.16 -22.48
N LEU A 642 -6.46 0.55 -23.18
CA LEU A 642 -7.75 0.98 -22.61
C LEU A 642 -8.74 -0.18 -22.42
N LEU A 643 -8.71 -1.20 -23.28
CA LEU A 643 -9.43 -2.45 -23.10
C LEU A 643 -8.92 -3.25 -21.89
N ASP A 644 -7.60 -3.33 -21.71
CA ASP A 644 -7.00 -3.95 -20.53
C ASP A 644 -7.39 -3.18 -19.26
N TYR A 645 -7.38 -1.83 -19.31
CA TYR A 645 -7.82 -0.98 -18.20
C TYR A 645 -9.27 -1.29 -17.81
N TRP A 646 -10.21 -1.27 -18.76
CA TRP A 646 -11.62 -1.62 -18.51
C TRP A 646 -11.74 -3.04 -17.94
N HIS A 647 -11.07 -4.02 -18.54
CA HIS A 647 -11.10 -5.41 -18.09
C HIS A 647 -10.61 -5.59 -16.65
N TYR A 648 -9.45 -5.01 -16.31
CA TYR A 648 -8.83 -5.14 -14.99
C TYR A 648 -9.45 -4.22 -13.90
N THR A 649 -10.20 -3.17 -14.25
CA THR A 649 -10.78 -2.24 -13.27
C THR A 649 -12.31 -2.29 -13.20
N GLY A 650 -12.99 -2.68 -14.27
CA GLY A 650 -14.44 -2.58 -14.43
C GLY A 650 -14.96 -1.16 -14.70
N ASP A 651 -14.08 -0.17 -14.95
CA ASP A 651 -14.46 1.19 -15.32
C ASP A 651 -14.65 1.29 -16.84
N ASP A 652 -15.89 1.54 -17.27
CA ASP A 652 -16.35 1.53 -18.66
C ASP A 652 -16.35 2.92 -19.32
N GLN A 653 -15.88 3.98 -18.66
CA GLN A 653 -16.00 5.38 -19.11
C GLN A 653 -15.42 5.68 -20.51
N TYR A 654 -14.55 4.82 -21.03
CA TYR A 654 -13.92 4.96 -22.37
C TYR A 654 -14.34 3.89 -23.38
N ASN A 655 -15.30 3.01 -23.05
CA ASN A 655 -15.65 1.87 -23.91
C ASN A 655 -16.27 2.28 -25.25
N ASP A 656 -17.16 3.27 -25.28
CA ASP A 656 -17.70 3.79 -26.55
C ASP A 656 -16.63 4.52 -27.37
N LEU A 657 -15.70 5.24 -26.71
CA LEU A 657 -14.57 5.93 -27.35
C LEU A 657 -13.61 4.93 -28.04
N VAL A 658 -13.31 3.82 -27.37
CA VAL A 658 -12.54 2.69 -27.90
C VAL A 658 -13.29 2.02 -29.04
N ARG A 659 -14.57 1.67 -28.83
CA ARG A 659 -15.42 0.97 -29.80
C ARG A 659 -15.54 1.73 -31.13
N ASP A 660 -15.83 3.03 -31.07
CA ASP A 660 -15.96 3.85 -32.28
C ASP A 660 -14.60 4.07 -32.97
N GLY A 661 -13.51 4.19 -32.20
CA GLY A 661 -12.14 4.27 -32.72
C GLY A 661 -11.67 3.00 -33.44
N LEU A 662 -12.03 1.82 -32.91
CA LEU A 662 -11.78 0.51 -33.53
C LEU A 662 -12.61 0.33 -34.81
N ILE A 663 -13.92 0.60 -34.78
CA ILE A 663 -14.82 0.51 -35.93
C ILE A 663 -14.32 1.38 -37.11
N HIS A 664 -13.81 2.58 -36.82
CA HIS A 664 -13.34 3.51 -37.85
C HIS A 664 -12.14 2.99 -38.67
N GLN A 665 -11.42 1.95 -38.21
CA GLN A 665 -10.29 1.40 -38.94
C GLN A 665 -10.63 0.22 -39.88
N PHE A 666 -11.89 -0.24 -39.93
CA PHE A 666 -12.25 -1.49 -40.65
C PHE A 666 -11.82 -1.50 -42.13
N GLY A 667 -11.76 -0.33 -42.77
CA GLY A 667 -11.32 -0.15 -44.15
C GLY A 667 -12.40 -0.49 -45.18
N ASP A 668 -12.29 0.07 -46.38
CA ASP A 668 -13.26 -0.11 -47.47
C ASP A 668 -13.36 -1.56 -47.98
N HIS A 669 -12.46 -2.43 -47.53
CA HIS A 669 -12.39 -3.85 -47.90
C HIS A 669 -12.49 -4.80 -46.70
N LEU A 670 -12.81 -4.29 -45.50
CA LEU A 670 -12.93 -5.05 -44.25
C LEU A 670 -11.63 -5.81 -43.90
N ASP A 671 -10.51 -5.18 -44.18
CA ASP A 671 -9.15 -5.72 -44.09
C ASP A 671 -8.32 -5.13 -42.93
N LEU A 672 -8.80 -4.09 -42.24
CA LEU A 672 -8.00 -3.23 -41.36
C LEU A 672 -6.82 -2.56 -42.09
N MET A 673 -7.03 -2.10 -43.33
CA MET A 673 -6.06 -1.32 -44.11
C MET A 673 -6.74 -0.04 -44.66
N PRO A 674 -7.15 0.92 -43.81
CA PRO A 674 -7.94 2.08 -44.24
C PRO A 674 -7.16 2.96 -45.24
N ALA A 675 -7.88 3.55 -46.21
CA ALA A 675 -7.31 4.17 -47.40
C ALA A 675 -6.36 5.37 -47.17
N ASN A 676 -6.34 5.92 -45.96
CA ASN A 676 -5.41 6.95 -45.50
C ASN A 676 -4.07 6.38 -44.99
N GLN A 677 -4.00 5.11 -44.60
CA GLN A 677 -2.80 4.44 -44.07
C GLN A 677 -2.19 3.41 -45.04
N SER A 678 -3.01 2.76 -45.88
CA SER A 678 -2.68 1.54 -46.64
C SER A 678 -1.55 1.59 -47.70
N LYS A 679 -0.85 2.72 -47.77
CA LYS A 679 0.33 2.96 -48.64
C LYS A 679 1.65 2.96 -47.88
N ASN A 680 1.62 3.04 -46.55
CA ASN A 680 2.76 3.31 -45.66
C ASN A 680 2.85 2.33 -44.47
N GLU A 681 2.24 1.16 -44.56
CA GLU A 681 2.01 0.22 -43.43
C GLU A 681 2.77 -1.12 -43.54
N GLY A 682 3.12 -1.65 -42.36
CA GLY A 682 3.66 -2.98 -42.13
C GLY A 682 2.60 -4.01 -41.69
N ASN A 683 3.00 -5.28 -41.70
CA ASN A 683 2.17 -6.39 -41.22
C ASN A 683 2.02 -6.30 -39.69
N ASP A 684 3.02 -5.78 -38.99
CA ASP A 684 2.96 -5.47 -37.56
C ASP A 684 2.05 -4.27 -37.24
N ASP A 685 2.03 -3.22 -38.07
CA ASP A 685 1.05 -2.14 -37.92
C ASP A 685 -0.39 -2.69 -37.88
N GLN A 686 -0.71 -3.56 -38.85
CA GLN A 686 -1.99 -4.25 -38.95
C GLN A 686 -2.25 -5.22 -37.77
N VAL A 687 -1.21 -5.88 -37.23
CA VAL A 687 -1.38 -6.83 -36.12
C VAL A 687 -1.70 -6.15 -34.79
N PHE A 688 -1.18 -4.96 -34.51
CA PHE A 688 -1.50 -4.24 -33.27
C PHE A 688 -2.97 -3.83 -33.19
N TRP A 689 -3.61 -3.53 -34.32
CA TRP A 689 -5.07 -3.37 -34.38
C TRP A 689 -5.81 -4.69 -34.17
N ALA A 690 -5.40 -5.77 -34.85
CA ALA A 690 -6.01 -7.09 -34.69
C ALA A 690 -5.92 -7.62 -33.24
N PHE A 691 -4.80 -7.41 -32.54
CA PHE A 691 -4.64 -7.77 -31.13
C PHE A 691 -5.64 -7.08 -30.21
N SER A 692 -6.08 -5.86 -30.55
CA SER A 692 -7.10 -5.10 -29.83
C SER A 692 -8.51 -5.52 -30.24
N MET A 693 -8.76 -5.91 -31.49
CA MET A 693 -10.04 -6.53 -31.89
C MET A 693 -10.30 -7.83 -31.14
N ILE A 694 -9.34 -8.76 -31.09
CA ILE A 694 -9.55 -10.00 -30.33
C ILE A 694 -9.54 -9.77 -28.81
N ALA A 695 -8.92 -8.70 -28.30
CA ALA A 695 -9.11 -8.30 -26.90
C ALA A 695 -10.54 -7.80 -26.64
N ALA A 696 -11.13 -7.04 -27.57
CA ALA A 696 -12.53 -6.62 -27.49
C ALA A 696 -13.49 -7.83 -27.50
N ALA A 697 -13.21 -8.86 -28.30
CA ALA A 697 -13.96 -10.13 -28.26
C ALA A 697 -13.77 -10.89 -26.94
N GLU A 698 -12.51 -11.09 -26.50
CA GLU A 698 -12.15 -11.84 -25.29
C GLU A 698 -12.61 -11.18 -23.99
N TYR A 699 -12.70 -9.85 -23.92
CA TYR A 699 -13.19 -9.13 -22.74
C TYR A 699 -14.71 -8.87 -22.81
N GLY A 700 -15.38 -9.18 -23.92
CA GLY A 700 -16.82 -9.01 -24.09
C GLY A 700 -17.29 -7.58 -24.37
N LEU A 701 -16.45 -6.76 -25.03
CA LEU A 701 -16.86 -5.42 -25.50
C LEU A 701 -18.03 -5.56 -26.47
N LYS A 702 -19.08 -4.74 -26.26
CA LYS A 702 -20.27 -4.66 -27.12
C LYS A 702 -19.90 -4.61 -28.61
N ASP A 703 -20.34 -5.63 -29.35
CA ASP A 703 -20.07 -5.81 -30.78
C ASP A 703 -20.43 -4.55 -31.62
N PRO A 704 -19.87 -4.42 -32.84
CA PRO A 704 -20.25 -3.39 -33.81
C PRO A 704 -21.75 -3.42 -34.20
N PRO A 705 -22.25 -2.40 -34.92
CA PRO A 705 -23.57 -2.43 -35.54
C PRO A 705 -23.81 -3.70 -36.36
N ALA A 706 -25.05 -4.18 -36.44
CA ALA A 706 -25.35 -5.50 -37.02
C ALA A 706 -25.17 -5.60 -38.54
N ASP A 707 -24.93 -4.47 -39.20
CA ASP A 707 -24.54 -4.28 -40.60
C ASP A 707 -23.01 -4.29 -40.81
N GLN A 708 -22.22 -4.44 -39.75
CA GLN A 708 -20.76 -4.52 -39.77
C GLN A 708 -20.24 -5.86 -39.19
N PRO A 709 -19.00 -6.29 -39.51
CA PRO A 709 -18.42 -7.51 -38.95
C PRO A 709 -18.19 -7.40 -37.43
N GLY A 710 -18.25 -8.53 -36.72
CA GLY A 710 -17.85 -8.60 -35.31
C GLY A 710 -16.34 -8.46 -35.11
N TRP A 711 -15.91 -8.16 -33.89
CA TRP A 711 -14.48 -8.07 -33.53
C TRP A 711 -13.71 -9.37 -33.87
N LEU A 712 -14.34 -10.53 -33.65
CA LEU A 712 -13.78 -11.83 -34.02
C LEU A 712 -13.60 -11.93 -35.55
N ALA A 713 -14.61 -11.54 -36.34
CA ALA A 713 -14.54 -11.56 -37.81
C ALA A 713 -13.41 -10.67 -38.35
N MET A 714 -13.25 -9.45 -37.83
CA MET A 714 -12.14 -8.57 -38.23
C MET A 714 -10.76 -9.14 -37.85
N THR A 715 -10.68 -9.88 -36.74
CA THR A 715 -9.44 -10.60 -36.39
C THR A 715 -9.16 -11.75 -37.38
N GLN A 716 -10.20 -12.50 -37.77
CA GLN A 716 -10.08 -13.56 -38.77
C GLN A 716 -9.67 -13.00 -40.14
N SER A 717 -10.13 -11.79 -40.51
CA SER A 717 -9.70 -11.08 -41.73
C SER A 717 -8.19 -10.86 -41.79
N VAL A 718 -7.58 -10.29 -40.74
CA VAL A 718 -6.13 -10.06 -40.70
C VAL A 718 -5.35 -11.38 -40.67
N PHE A 719 -5.83 -12.37 -39.91
CA PHE A 719 -5.22 -13.70 -39.89
C PHE A 719 -5.22 -14.36 -41.29
N ASN A 720 -6.33 -14.29 -42.02
CA ASN A 720 -6.45 -14.86 -43.37
C ASN A 720 -5.51 -14.16 -44.36
N GLN A 721 -5.40 -12.82 -44.29
CA GLN A 721 -4.44 -12.05 -45.08
C GLN A 721 -2.99 -12.45 -44.76
N PHE A 722 -2.65 -12.63 -43.48
CA PHE A 722 -1.31 -13.05 -43.06
C PHE A 722 -0.97 -14.45 -43.59
N VAL A 723 -1.91 -15.41 -43.53
CA VAL A 723 -1.74 -16.74 -44.13
C VAL A 723 -1.52 -16.63 -45.66
N GLY A 724 -2.25 -15.77 -46.36
CA GLY A 724 -2.03 -15.49 -47.78
C GLY A 724 -0.63 -14.94 -48.09
N ARG A 725 -0.17 -13.95 -47.31
CA ARG A 725 1.17 -13.34 -47.44
C ARG A 725 2.29 -14.33 -47.09
N TYR A 726 2.09 -15.17 -46.07
CA TYR A 726 3.04 -16.23 -45.68
C TYR A 726 3.16 -17.29 -46.78
N ASN A 727 2.03 -17.79 -47.32
CA ASN A 727 2.02 -18.77 -48.41
C ASN A 727 2.67 -18.23 -49.70
N LYS A 728 2.55 -16.92 -49.97
CA LYS A 728 3.29 -16.29 -51.06
C LYS A 728 4.80 -16.39 -50.85
N GLU A 729 5.32 -16.11 -49.65
CA GLU A 729 6.77 -16.19 -49.38
C GLU A 729 7.32 -17.63 -49.46
N ILE A 730 6.51 -18.66 -49.15
CA ILE A 730 6.84 -20.07 -49.45
C ILE A 730 6.95 -20.28 -50.97
N LYS A 731 5.92 -19.87 -51.72
CA LYS A 731 5.82 -20.05 -53.18
C LYS A 731 6.95 -19.32 -53.94
N ASP A 732 7.30 -18.12 -53.47
CA ASP A 732 8.38 -17.29 -54.01
C ASP A 732 9.77 -17.75 -53.47
N GLY A 733 9.86 -18.90 -52.79
CA GLY A 733 11.09 -19.54 -52.32
C GLY A 733 11.89 -18.74 -51.29
N THR A 734 11.29 -17.70 -50.70
CA THR A 734 12.03 -16.66 -49.98
C THR A 734 12.13 -17.01 -48.49
N CYS A 735 13.30 -17.53 -48.10
CA CYS A 735 13.61 -17.99 -46.74
C CYS A 735 12.69 -19.10 -46.19
N GLY A 736 12.09 -19.91 -47.07
CA GLY A 736 11.22 -21.04 -46.70
C GLY A 736 9.86 -20.65 -46.10
N GLY A 737 9.52 -19.35 -46.09
CA GLY A 737 8.36 -18.82 -45.38
C GLY A 737 8.71 -17.56 -44.60
N GLY A 738 7.87 -17.23 -43.62
CA GLY A 738 7.93 -15.99 -42.84
C GLY A 738 7.45 -14.78 -43.65
N MET A 739 6.62 -13.93 -43.06
CA MET A 739 6.21 -12.67 -43.65
C MET A 739 7.31 -11.62 -43.54
N ARG A 740 7.29 -10.67 -44.48
CA ARG A 740 8.07 -9.43 -44.42
C ARG A 740 7.52 -8.52 -43.33
N TRP A 741 8.33 -7.54 -42.92
CA TRP A 741 7.88 -6.43 -42.10
C TRP A 741 6.86 -5.59 -42.87
N GLN A 742 7.30 -4.90 -43.93
CA GLN A 742 6.46 -4.02 -44.74
C GLN A 742 5.46 -4.80 -45.61
N ILE A 743 4.28 -4.23 -45.89
CA ILE A 743 3.27 -4.82 -46.81
C ILE A 743 3.56 -4.45 -48.27
N GLN A 744 4.12 -3.27 -48.53
CA GLN A 744 4.33 -2.74 -49.87
C GLN A 744 5.81 -2.72 -50.28
N TYR A 745 6.11 -3.06 -51.54
CA TYR A 745 7.48 -3.29 -52.01
C TYR A 745 8.37 -2.04 -52.13
N TRP A 746 7.78 -0.85 -52.08
CA TRP A 746 8.47 0.44 -52.13
C TRP A 746 8.84 1.00 -50.75
N LEU A 747 8.42 0.34 -49.66
CA LEU A 747 8.68 0.82 -48.30
C LEU A 747 10.04 0.34 -47.78
N ASN A 748 10.71 1.24 -47.05
CA ASN A 748 11.99 0.93 -46.41
C ASN A 748 11.80 -0.23 -45.42
N GLY A 749 12.62 -1.28 -45.53
CA GLY A 749 12.45 -2.51 -44.75
C GLY A 749 11.64 -3.62 -45.43
N TRP A 750 11.25 -3.48 -46.70
CA TRP A 750 10.62 -4.56 -47.49
C TRP A 750 11.46 -5.86 -47.61
N THR A 751 12.78 -5.77 -47.41
CA THR A 751 13.68 -6.94 -47.38
C THR A 751 13.81 -7.57 -45.99
N TYR A 752 13.26 -6.93 -44.96
CA TYR A 752 13.28 -7.36 -43.56
C TYR A 752 12.07 -8.26 -43.24
N LYS A 753 12.26 -9.25 -42.36
CA LYS A 753 11.26 -10.12 -41.76
C LYS A 753 11.42 -10.03 -40.25
N ASN A 754 10.49 -9.37 -39.55
CA ASN A 754 10.58 -9.14 -38.11
C ASN A 754 9.71 -10.10 -37.29
N THR A 755 10.07 -10.24 -36.02
CA THR A 755 9.34 -11.02 -35.01
C THR A 755 7.98 -10.40 -34.71
N ALA A 756 7.83 -9.07 -34.83
CA ALA A 756 6.54 -8.39 -34.69
C ALA A 756 5.47 -8.98 -35.63
N SER A 757 5.79 -9.13 -36.91
CA SER A 757 4.86 -9.66 -37.93
C SER A 757 4.64 -11.17 -37.78
N ASN A 758 5.72 -11.94 -37.57
CA ASN A 758 5.68 -13.41 -37.58
C ASN A 758 5.20 -14.00 -36.24
N GLY A 759 5.67 -13.43 -35.14
CA GLY A 759 5.08 -13.60 -33.81
C GLY A 759 3.64 -13.08 -33.77
N GLY A 760 3.31 -12.06 -34.56
CA GLY A 760 1.95 -11.61 -34.82
C GLY A 760 1.02 -12.72 -35.31
N LEU A 761 1.40 -13.41 -36.39
CA LEU A 761 0.66 -14.58 -36.90
C LEU A 761 0.58 -15.73 -35.88
N PHE A 762 1.69 -16.03 -35.19
CA PHE A 762 1.73 -17.03 -34.11
C PHE A 762 0.70 -16.72 -33.01
N HIS A 763 0.75 -15.50 -32.48
CA HIS A 763 -0.06 -15.06 -31.35
C HIS A 763 -1.54 -14.89 -31.71
N LEU A 764 -1.87 -14.35 -32.90
CA LEU A 764 -3.25 -14.34 -33.40
C LEU A 764 -3.80 -15.75 -33.61
N GLY A 765 -3.02 -16.65 -34.22
CA GLY A 765 -3.42 -18.05 -34.41
C GLY A 765 -3.69 -18.77 -33.09
N ALA A 766 -2.85 -18.53 -32.07
CA ALA A 766 -3.02 -19.11 -30.73
C ALA A 766 -4.31 -18.60 -30.05
N ARG A 767 -4.60 -17.29 -30.12
CA ARG A 767 -5.82 -16.69 -29.56
C ARG A 767 -7.07 -17.13 -30.30
N LEU A 768 -7.05 -17.13 -31.63
CA LEU A 768 -8.16 -17.63 -32.45
C LEU A 768 -8.43 -19.12 -32.20
N ALA A 769 -7.39 -19.94 -32.00
CA ALA A 769 -7.53 -21.34 -31.62
C ALA A 769 -8.25 -21.52 -30.29
N MET A 770 -7.82 -20.80 -29.23
CA MET A 770 -8.45 -20.82 -27.92
C MET A 770 -9.91 -20.33 -27.98
N TYR A 771 -10.13 -19.14 -28.56
CA TYR A 771 -11.45 -18.51 -28.60
C TYR A 771 -12.47 -19.35 -29.38
N THR A 772 -12.09 -19.89 -30.53
CA THR A 772 -13.02 -20.62 -31.42
C THR A 772 -13.06 -22.12 -31.18
N GLY A 773 -12.01 -22.71 -30.60
CA GLY A 773 -11.78 -24.15 -30.55
C GLY A 773 -11.33 -24.77 -31.88
N ASN A 774 -11.06 -23.97 -32.93
CA ASN A 774 -10.68 -24.48 -34.25
C ASN A 774 -9.16 -24.70 -34.35
N ASN A 775 -8.75 -25.97 -34.43
CA ASN A 775 -7.35 -26.38 -34.52
C ASN A 775 -6.61 -25.86 -35.77
N THR A 776 -7.28 -25.46 -36.85
CA THR A 776 -6.61 -24.89 -38.02
C THR A 776 -5.81 -23.62 -37.66
N TYR A 777 -6.31 -22.81 -36.73
CA TYR A 777 -5.59 -21.64 -36.22
C TYR A 777 -4.36 -22.04 -35.38
N ALA A 778 -4.46 -23.12 -34.59
CA ALA A 778 -3.35 -23.65 -33.79
C ALA A 778 -2.23 -24.24 -34.67
N MET A 779 -2.59 -24.93 -35.76
CA MET A 779 -1.62 -25.48 -36.71
C MET A 779 -0.85 -24.37 -37.46
N TRP A 780 -1.53 -23.27 -37.80
CA TRP A 780 -0.88 -22.08 -38.36
C TRP A 780 -0.02 -21.32 -37.34
N ALA A 781 -0.46 -21.25 -36.09
CA ALA A 781 0.35 -20.70 -35.00
C ALA A 781 1.65 -21.51 -34.83
N GLU A 782 1.53 -22.83 -34.79
CA GLU A 782 2.67 -23.75 -34.70
C GLU A 782 3.61 -23.62 -35.92
N LYS A 783 3.08 -23.52 -37.14
CA LYS A 783 3.88 -23.30 -38.36
C LYS A 783 4.66 -21.98 -38.36
N ALA A 784 4.07 -20.91 -37.83
CA ALA A 784 4.76 -19.62 -37.66
C ALA A 784 5.84 -19.68 -36.56
N PHE A 785 5.55 -20.35 -35.43
CA PHE A 785 6.50 -20.56 -34.34
C PHE A 785 7.71 -21.41 -34.77
N ASP A 786 7.46 -22.50 -35.50
CA ASP A 786 8.51 -23.44 -35.92
C ASP A 786 9.43 -22.78 -36.98
N TRP A 787 8.89 -22.02 -37.94
CA TRP A 787 9.72 -21.23 -38.86
C TRP A 787 10.61 -20.21 -38.14
N MET A 788 10.08 -19.50 -37.12
CA MET A 788 10.90 -18.60 -36.31
C MET A 788 11.98 -19.36 -35.52
N SER A 789 11.70 -20.59 -35.08
CA SER A 789 12.63 -21.48 -34.35
C SER A 789 13.71 -22.12 -35.23
N GLU A 790 13.47 -22.26 -36.53
CA GLU A 790 14.46 -22.67 -37.55
C GLU A 790 15.24 -21.47 -38.15
N SER A 791 14.85 -20.26 -37.78
CA SER A 791 15.48 -19.00 -38.13
C SER A 791 16.41 -18.48 -37.01
N PRO A 792 17.26 -17.48 -37.27
CA PRO A 792 18.04 -16.83 -36.21
C PRO A 792 17.20 -16.07 -35.18
N LEU A 793 15.89 -15.86 -35.41
CA LEU A 793 15.04 -15.02 -34.54
C LEU A 793 14.83 -15.61 -33.14
N LEU A 794 14.77 -16.95 -33.04
CA LEU A 794 14.58 -17.70 -31.80
C LEU A 794 15.69 -18.76 -31.66
N PRO A 795 16.89 -18.41 -31.15
CA PRO A 795 18.05 -19.32 -31.09
C PRO A 795 17.93 -20.46 -30.03
N GLY A 796 16.71 -20.87 -29.67
CA GLY A 796 16.40 -21.99 -28.77
C GLY A 796 16.59 -21.73 -27.26
N ASP A 797 17.47 -20.81 -26.87
CA ASP A 797 17.77 -20.52 -25.46
C ASP A 797 16.77 -19.58 -24.75
N GLY A 798 15.68 -19.23 -25.44
CA GLY A 798 14.65 -18.30 -24.97
C GLY A 798 14.93 -16.82 -25.28
N GLN A 799 16.05 -16.47 -25.93
CA GLN A 799 16.17 -15.14 -26.51
C GLN A 799 15.18 -14.96 -27.67
N VAL A 800 14.75 -13.71 -27.84
CA VAL A 800 13.93 -13.26 -28.96
C VAL A 800 14.64 -12.06 -29.59
N PHE A 801 14.99 -12.19 -30.86
CA PHE A 801 15.65 -11.15 -31.67
C PHE A 801 14.62 -10.41 -32.55
N ASP A 802 14.96 -9.21 -33.01
CA ASP A 802 13.98 -8.32 -33.64
C ASP A 802 13.59 -8.76 -35.05
N GLY A 803 14.57 -9.08 -35.90
CA GLY A 803 14.31 -9.42 -37.29
C GLY A 803 15.53 -9.86 -38.08
N THR A 804 15.28 -10.35 -39.30
CA THR A 804 16.29 -10.88 -40.23
C THR A 804 16.02 -10.35 -41.64
N SER A 805 17.02 -10.25 -42.51
CA SER A 805 16.84 -9.79 -43.89
C SER A 805 17.07 -10.89 -44.92
N ILE A 806 16.27 -10.89 -45.99
CA ILE A 806 16.46 -11.75 -47.18
C ILE A 806 17.78 -11.43 -47.92
N GLU A 807 18.41 -10.29 -47.64
CA GLU A 807 19.68 -9.85 -48.21
C GLU A 807 20.90 -10.32 -47.40
N THR A 808 20.68 -10.98 -46.25
CA THR A 808 21.77 -11.65 -45.51
C THR A 808 22.38 -12.79 -46.33
N LYS A 809 23.59 -13.24 -45.96
CA LYS A 809 24.35 -14.23 -46.73
C LYS A 809 24.83 -15.35 -45.79
N PRO A 810 24.14 -16.51 -45.72
CA PRO A 810 22.95 -16.89 -46.51
C PRO A 810 21.66 -16.10 -46.15
N PRO A 811 20.65 -16.04 -47.05
CA PRO A 811 19.38 -15.37 -46.81
C PRO A 811 18.65 -15.86 -45.56
N CYS A 812 18.15 -14.90 -44.77
CA CYS A 812 17.58 -15.07 -43.43
C CYS A 812 18.43 -15.94 -42.47
N LYS A 813 19.76 -15.80 -42.46
CA LYS A 813 20.67 -16.54 -41.55
C LYS A 813 21.55 -15.68 -40.64
N ASP A 814 21.28 -14.37 -40.54
CA ASP A 814 21.69 -13.53 -39.41
C ASP A 814 20.54 -12.57 -39.03
N ALA A 815 20.55 -12.02 -37.81
CA ALA A 815 19.46 -11.21 -37.27
C ALA A 815 19.94 -10.01 -36.45
N ASP A 816 19.12 -8.95 -36.41
CA ASP A 816 19.27 -7.86 -35.43
C ASP A 816 18.91 -8.41 -34.05
N ARG A 817 19.90 -8.40 -33.15
CA ARG A 817 19.82 -9.04 -31.83
C ARG A 817 19.33 -8.09 -30.75
N THR A 818 18.80 -6.92 -31.12
CA THR A 818 18.26 -5.94 -30.17
C THR A 818 17.03 -6.52 -29.47
N PRO A 819 17.10 -6.77 -28.15
CA PRO A 819 16.07 -7.52 -27.44
C PRO A 819 14.98 -6.58 -26.96
N TRP A 820 14.10 -6.11 -27.85
CA TRP A 820 12.99 -5.22 -27.45
C TRP A 820 11.93 -5.96 -26.60
N THR A 821 11.39 -5.30 -25.57
CA THR A 821 10.47 -5.96 -24.61
C THR A 821 9.22 -6.51 -25.28
N TYR A 822 8.71 -5.83 -26.31
CA TYR A 822 7.47 -6.20 -27.01
C TYR A 822 7.59 -7.53 -27.76
N ASN A 823 8.74 -7.83 -28.37
CA ASN A 823 8.99 -9.08 -29.08
C ASN A 823 8.92 -10.28 -28.12
N TYR A 824 9.49 -10.16 -26.92
CA TYR A 824 9.33 -11.18 -25.87
C TYR A 824 7.87 -11.34 -25.46
N GLY A 825 7.14 -10.23 -25.28
CA GLY A 825 5.73 -10.26 -24.90
C GLY A 825 4.83 -10.98 -25.91
N ILE A 826 5.03 -10.76 -27.22
CA ILE A 826 4.31 -11.46 -28.29
C ILE A 826 4.53 -12.98 -28.18
N MET A 827 5.80 -13.40 -28.05
CA MET A 827 6.17 -14.82 -27.98
C MET A 827 5.69 -15.50 -26.69
N ILE A 828 5.71 -14.77 -25.56
CA ILE A 828 5.18 -15.22 -24.27
C ILE A 828 3.68 -15.45 -24.35
N ALA A 829 2.89 -14.48 -24.82
CA ALA A 829 1.44 -14.65 -24.90
C ALA A 829 1.03 -15.76 -25.90
N GLY A 830 1.64 -15.80 -27.09
CA GLY A 830 1.39 -16.88 -28.06
C GLY A 830 1.67 -18.27 -27.48
N ALA A 831 2.78 -18.44 -26.75
CA ALA A 831 3.12 -19.70 -26.08
C ALA A 831 2.18 -20.02 -24.90
N ALA A 832 1.68 -19.01 -24.18
CA ALA A 832 0.71 -19.19 -23.10
C ALA A 832 -0.67 -19.62 -23.62
N TYR A 833 -1.16 -18.99 -24.69
CA TYR A 833 -2.41 -19.40 -25.35
C TYR A 833 -2.30 -20.81 -25.96
N MET A 834 -1.17 -21.16 -26.58
CA MET A 834 -0.95 -22.54 -27.08
C MET A 834 -0.80 -23.56 -25.95
N TYR A 835 -0.15 -23.21 -24.83
CA TYR A 835 -0.10 -24.05 -23.62
C TYR A 835 -1.51 -24.33 -23.09
N ASN A 836 -2.37 -23.31 -23.03
CA ASN A 836 -3.76 -23.45 -22.61
C ASN A 836 -4.57 -24.35 -23.58
N HIS A 837 -4.55 -24.01 -24.88
CA HIS A 837 -5.27 -24.75 -25.93
C HIS A 837 -4.86 -26.22 -26.04
N THR A 838 -3.57 -26.53 -25.82
CA THR A 838 -3.05 -27.91 -25.82
C THR A 838 -3.21 -28.65 -24.48
N ASN A 839 -3.89 -28.06 -23.50
CA ASN A 839 -4.08 -28.61 -22.14
C ASN A 839 -2.75 -28.94 -21.43
N GLY A 840 -1.75 -28.05 -21.58
CA GLY A 840 -0.47 -28.13 -20.88
C GLY A 840 0.70 -28.72 -21.69
N GLY A 841 0.65 -28.66 -23.02
CA GLY A 841 1.65 -29.29 -23.89
C GLY A 841 3.11 -28.87 -23.63
N GLU A 842 4.01 -29.84 -23.46
CA GLU A 842 5.38 -29.61 -22.97
C GLU A 842 6.24 -28.75 -23.91
N LYS A 843 5.99 -28.77 -25.24
CA LYS A 843 6.60 -27.84 -26.23
C LYS A 843 6.37 -26.39 -25.82
N TRP A 844 5.11 -26.05 -25.56
CA TRP A 844 4.66 -24.70 -25.21
C TRP A 844 5.09 -24.32 -23.80
N LYS A 845 5.04 -25.26 -22.85
CA LYS A 845 5.55 -25.09 -21.48
C LYS A 845 7.05 -24.76 -21.47
N THR A 846 7.85 -25.48 -22.25
CA THR A 846 9.30 -25.27 -22.38
C THR A 846 9.60 -23.90 -23.00
N ALA A 847 8.96 -23.58 -24.13
CA ALA A 847 9.13 -22.29 -24.81
C ALA A 847 8.75 -21.12 -23.88
N LEU A 848 7.56 -21.18 -23.26
CA LEU A 848 7.05 -20.16 -22.34
C LEU A 848 7.99 -19.94 -21.15
N THR A 849 8.45 -21.02 -20.51
CA THR A 849 9.38 -20.96 -19.38
C THR A 849 10.71 -20.31 -19.79
N ASN A 850 11.25 -20.66 -20.96
CA ASN A 850 12.49 -20.09 -21.48
C ASN A 850 12.35 -18.58 -21.77
N PHE A 851 11.26 -18.16 -22.43
CA PHE A 851 11.01 -16.74 -22.70
C PHE A 851 10.86 -15.94 -21.40
N ILE A 852 10.04 -16.40 -20.44
CA ILE A 852 9.84 -15.72 -19.14
C ILE A 852 11.16 -15.60 -18.36
N ASN A 853 11.97 -16.66 -18.34
CA ASN A 853 13.29 -16.64 -17.70
C ASN A 853 14.20 -15.57 -18.30
N LYS A 854 14.21 -15.44 -19.64
CA LYS A 854 15.02 -14.45 -20.37
C LYS A 854 14.53 -13.01 -20.23
N THR A 855 13.29 -12.75 -19.83
CA THR A 855 12.83 -11.38 -19.50
C THR A 855 13.60 -10.72 -18.36
N SER A 856 14.42 -11.45 -17.59
CA SER A 856 15.24 -10.90 -16.51
C SER A 856 16.16 -9.74 -16.94
N ILE A 857 16.56 -9.69 -18.21
CA ILE A 857 17.33 -8.57 -18.79
C ILE A 857 16.59 -7.22 -18.70
N PHE A 858 15.26 -7.23 -18.59
CA PHE A 858 14.41 -6.05 -18.45
C PHE A 858 14.15 -5.65 -17.00
N PHE A 859 14.62 -6.44 -16.02
CA PHE A 859 14.48 -6.15 -14.59
C PHE A 859 15.86 -6.07 -13.89
N PRO A 860 16.78 -5.19 -14.35
CA PRO A 860 18.16 -5.17 -13.87
C PRO A 860 18.27 -4.70 -12.40
N GLU A 861 19.11 -5.38 -11.63
CA GLU A 861 19.24 -5.18 -10.17
C GLU A 861 19.81 -3.80 -9.79
N ASP A 862 20.71 -3.24 -10.60
CA ASP A 862 21.27 -1.89 -10.40
C ASP A 862 20.22 -0.78 -10.56
N LYS A 863 19.10 -1.07 -11.22
CA LYS A 863 17.90 -0.23 -11.31
C LYS A 863 16.79 -0.66 -10.35
N GLY A 864 17.12 -1.47 -9.34
CA GLY A 864 16.19 -1.91 -8.29
C GLY A 864 15.28 -3.08 -8.67
N GLY A 865 15.44 -3.68 -9.85
CA GLY A 865 14.63 -4.79 -10.35
C GLY A 865 13.26 -4.39 -10.93
N VAL A 866 13.09 -3.13 -11.36
CA VAL A 866 11.88 -2.64 -12.06
C VAL A 866 11.99 -2.83 -13.57
N MET A 867 10.87 -2.86 -14.29
CA MET A 867 10.86 -3.03 -15.75
C MET A 867 11.43 -1.81 -16.49
N VAL A 868 12.41 -2.06 -17.36
CA VAL A 868 13.21 -1.05 -18.09
C VAL A 868 13.46 -1.54 -19.52
N GLU A 869 13.18 -0.69 -20.51
CA GLU A 869 13.54 -0.93 -21.92
C GLU A 869 14.99 -0.50 -22.21
N ILE A 870 15.64 -1.15 -23.18
CA ILE A 870 17.07 -0.99 -23.46
C ILE A 870 17.49 0.44 -23.84
N CYS A 871 16.56 1.27 -24.32
CA CYS A 871 16.78 2.69 -24.59
C CYS A 871 16.86 3.57 -23.31
N GLU A 872 16.23 3.16 -22.20
CA GLU A 872 16.22 3.89 -20.91
C GLU A 872 17.55 3.80 -20.13
N GLY A 873 18.57 3.16 -20.68
CA GLY A 873 19.86 2.88 -20.02
C GLY A 873 21.08 3.61 -20.58
N GLN A 874 21.00 4.19 -21.79
CA GLN A 874 22.19 4.63 -22.51
C GLN A 874 22.27 6.15 -22.57
N ALA A 875 23.33 6.75 -22.00
CA ALA A 875 23.52 8.21 -21.91
C ALA A 875 23.72 8.97 -23.25
N LYS A 876 23.41 8.33 -24.39
CA LYS A 876 23.42 8.88 -25.75
C LYS A 876 22.22 8.45 -26.60
N VAL A 877 21.31 7.63 -26.06
CA VAL A 877 20.08 7.19 -26.74
C VAL A 877 18.91 7.66 -25.88
N VAL A 878 17.92 8.26 -26.51
CA VAL A 878 16.63 8.59 -25.89
C VAL A 878 15.59 7.75 -26.61
N CYS A 879 14.69 7.10 -25.87
CA CYS A 879 13.60 6.34 -26.47
C CYS A 879 12.79 7.24 -27.41
N ASN A 880 12.47 6.75 -28.61
CA ASN A 880 11.54 7.44 -29.51
C ASN A 880 10.07 7.09 -29.16
N ALA A 881 9.12 7.70 -29.86
CA ALA A 881 7.69 7.51 -29.61
C ALA A 881 7.25 6.03 -29.66
N ASP A 882 7.85 5.20 -30.52
CA ASP A 882 7.62 3.75 -30.56
C ASP A 882 8.11 3.09 -29.26
N GLN A 883 9.40 3.27 -28.96
CA GLN A 883 10.12 2.60 -27.88
C GLN A 883 9.56 2.95 -26.50
N GLU A 884 9.02 4.17 -26.31
CA GLU A 884 8.36 4.54 -25.07
C GLU A 884 7.11 3.69 -24.73
N SER A 885 6.54 3.01 -25.73
CA SER A 885 5.36 2.13 -25.56
C SER A 885 5.70 0.65 -25.36
N PHE A 886 6.94 0.21 -25.64
CA PHE A 886 7.26 -1.23 -25.73
C PHE A 886 7.08 -1.99 -24.41
N LYS A 887 7.34 -1.36 -23.26
CA LYS A 887 7.11 -1.97 -21.93
C LYS A 887 5.65 -2.29 -21.66
N ALA A 888 4.70 -1.48 -22.15
CA ALA A 888 3.26 -1.72 -22.01
C ALA A 888 2.87 -3.12 -22.53
N TYR A 889 3.47 -3.52 -23.65
CA TYR A 889 3.18 -4.77 -24.33
C TYR A 889 3.76 -5.98 -23.58
N LEU A 890 4.96 -5.86 -22.99
CA LEU A 890 5.47 -6.90 -22.11
C LEU A 890 4.62 -7.01 -20.83
N ALA A 891 4.24 -5.89 -20.20
CA ALA A 891 3.42 -5.89 -18.99
C ALA A 891 2.03 -6.53 -19.21
N ARG A 892 1.31 -6.16 -20.28
CA ARG A 892 -0.03 -6.69 -20.56
C ARG A 892 -0.03 -8.19 -20.83
N TRP A 893 0.97 -8.67 -21.58
CA TRP A 893 1.06 -10.06 -22.01
C TRP A 893 1.65 -10.99 -20.95
N LEU A 894 2.52 -10.49 -20.07
CA LEU A 894 2.85 -11.17 -18.82
C LEU A 894 1.60 -11.33 -17.93
N GLY A 895 0.71 -10.34 -17.88
CA GLY A 895 -0.59 -10.43 -17.20
C GLY A 895 -1.46 -11.59 -17.68
N VAL A 896 -1.83 -11.56 -18.97
CA VAL A 896 -2.64 -12.62 -19.60
C VAL A 896 -2.01 -14.00 -19.45
N THR A 897 -0.67 -14.08 -19.44
CA THR A 897 0.08 -15.33 -19.21
C THR A 897 -0.18 -15.95 -17.83
N VAL A 898 -0.40 -15.14 -16.78
CA VAL A 898 -0.79 -15.65 -15.45
C VAL A 898 -2.14 -16.38 -15.49
N GLN A 899 -3.09 -15.91 -16.31
CA GLN A 899 -4.40 -16.57 -16.46
C GLN A 899 -4.33 -17.78 -17.39
N MET A 900 -3.61 -17.67 -18.51
CA MET A 900 -3.48 -18.75 -19.50
C MET A 900 -2.60 -19.92 -19.03
N ALA A 901 -1.57 -19.63 -18.24
CA ALA A 901 -0.60 -20.60 -17.73
C ALA A 901 -0.27 -20.34 -16.24
N PRO A 902 -1.17 -20.68 -15.29
CA PRO A 902 -1.05 -20.26 -13.88
C PRO A 902 0.22 -20.69 -13.14
N TYR A 903 0.95 -21.72 -13.60
CA TYR A 903 2.24 -22.10 -13.02
C TYR A 903 3.31 -21.00 -13.15
N THR A 904 3.13 -20.05 -14.07
CA THR A 904 4.03 -18.91 -14.29
C THR A 904 3.85 -17.79 -13.28
N ARG A 905 2.76 -17.79 -12.49
CA ARG A 905 2.34 -16.66 -11.65
C ARG A 905 3.46 -16.14 -10.76
N ASP A 906 4.17 -17.02 -10.06
CA ASP A 906 5.18 -16.63 -9.08
C ASP A 906 6.51 -16.22 -9.73
N MET A 907 6.71 -16.52 -11.02
CA MET A 907 7.81 -16.00 -11.85
C MET A 907 7.54 -14.56 -12.33
N ILE A 908 6.25 -14.19 -12.44
CA ILE A 908 5.79 -12.97 -13.11
C ILE A 908 5.36 -11.90 -12.10
N MET A 909 4.44 -12.23 -11.18
CA MET A 909 3.74 -11.24 -10.36
C MET A 909 4.65 -10.38 -9.47
N PRO A 910 5.70 -10.92 -8.81
CA PRO A 910 6.62 -10.09 -8.02
C PRO A 910 7.32 -9.00 -8.86
N ARG A 911 7.66 -9.30 -10.12
CA ARG A 911 8.31 -8.36 -11.04
C ARG A 911 7.34 -7.27 -11.51
N LEU A 912 6.09 -7.64 -11.81
CA LEU A 912 5.03 -6.69 -12.18
C LEU A 912 4.65 -5.79 -11.00
N GLN A 913 4.44 -6.36 -9.81
CA GLN A 913 4.15 -5.63 -8.57
C GLN A 913 5.21 -4.57 -8.29
N LYS A 914 6.50 -4.94 -8.28
CA LYS A 914 7.59 -3.99 -8.01
C LYS A 914 7.64 -2.87 -9.06
N SER A 915 7.45 -3.22 -10.32
CA SER A 915 7.43 -2.25 -11.43
C SER A 915 6.23 -1.30 -11.35
N ALA A 916 5.06 -1.78 -10.94
CA ALA A 916 3.84 -0.99 -10.80
C ALA A 916 3.93 0.05 -9.68
N VAL A 917 4.50 -0.34 -8.54
CA VAL A 917 4.77 0.57 -7.41
C VAL A 917 5.71 1.70 -7.84
N ALA A 918 6.77 1.38 -8.58
CA ALA A 918 7.72 2.34 -9.11
C ALA A 918 7.10 3.23 -10.21
N ALA A 919 6.27 2.67 -11.10
CA ALA A 919 5.55 3.41 -12.12
C ALA A 919 4.63 4.48 -11.51
N ALA A 920 3.80 4.08 -10.54
CA ALA A 920 2.86 4.96 -9.84
C ALA A 920 3.58 6.13 -9.13
N GLN A 921 4.79 5.90 -8.58
CA GLN A 921 5.61 6.94 -7.96
C GLN A 921 6.16 7.98 -8.95
N THR A 922 6.06 7.76 -10.27
CA THR A 922 6.39 8.78 -11.28
C THR A 922 5.18 9.60 -11.75
N CYS A 923 3.96 9.19 -11.41
CA CYS A 923 2.70 9.79 -11.87
C CYS A 923 2.30 11.05 -11.08
N GLU A 924 3.26 11.97 -10.94
CA GLU A 924 3.11 13.27 -10.27
C GLU A 924 3.32 14.47 -11.23
N GLY A 925 3.47 14.20 -12.54
CA GLY A 925 3.79 15.20 -13.55
C GLY A 925 2.62 16.11 -13.93
N PRO A 926 2.91 17.34 -14.40
CA PRO A 926 1.89 18.27 -14.90
C PRO A 926 1.31 17.79 -16.24
N SER A 927 -0.02 17.78 -16.34
CA SER A 927 -0.77 17.38 -17.54
C SER A 927 -0.41 18.15 -18.81
N GLN A 928 -0.57 17.48 -19.94
CA GLN A 928 -1.06 18.09 -21.18
C GLN A 928 -2.60 17.92 -21.28
N ASN A 929 -3.26 18.72 -22.12
CA ASN A 929 -4.65 18.53 -22.58
C ASN A 929 -5.73 18.25 -21.49
N ASP A 930 -5.73 19.01 -20.39
CA ASP A 930 -6.76 18.98 -19.32
C ASP A 930 -6.91 17.64 -18.54
N GLY A 931 -5.99 16.68 -18.70
CA GLY A 931 -6.00 15.37 -18.01
C GLY A 931 -5.96 15.45 -16.47
N GLY A 932 -5.04 16.22 -15.89
CA GLY A 932 -4.86 16.39 -14.43
C GLY A 932 -3.41 16.26 -13.95
N PRO A 933 -3.11 16.43 -12.65
CA PRO A 933 -1.73 16.50 -12.14
C PRO A 933 -1.09 15.12 -11.89
N HIS A 934 -1.27 14.16 -12.82
CA HIS A 934 -0.93 12.74 -12.60
C HIS A 934 -0.12 12.12 -13.75
N GLN A 935 0.59 12.93 -14.52
CA GLN A 935 1.28 12.48 -15.73
C GLN A 935 2.54 11.67 -15.37
N CYS A 936 2.59 10.40 -15.79
CA CYS A 936 3.68 9.47 -15.50
C CYS A 936 4.92 9.71 -16.38
N ALA A 937 6.08 9.29 -15.88
CA ALA A 937 7.34 9.25 -16.63
C ALA A 937 7.76 7.79 -16.90
N ILE A 938 8.63 7.57 -17.90
CA ILE A 938 9.04 6.22 -18.29
C ILE A 938 10.11 5.59 -17.36
N ASN A 939 10.97 6.43 -16.77
CA ASN A 939 12.15 6.04 -15.99
C ASN A 939 11.80 5.67 -14.53
N TRP A 940 11.13 4.53 -14.34
CA TRP A 940 10.65 4.07 -13.02
C TRP A 940 11.75 3.74 -12.00
N TRP A 941 13.00 3.60 -12.45
CA TRP A 941 14.17 3.42 -11.60
C TRP A 941 14.58 4.72 -10.86
N SER A 942 13.91 5.84 -11.14
CA SER A 942 14.14 7.14 -10.52
C SER A 942 12.98 7.55 -9.61
N THR A 943 13.27 8.19 -8.46
CA THR A 943 12.26 8.57 -7.47
C THR A 943 11.54 9.86 -7.86
N GLY A 944 10.23 9.78 -8.07
CA GLY A 944 9.39 10.93 -8.43
C GLY A 944 9.38 11.25 -9.93
N PHE A 945 8.60 12.25 -10.33
CA PHE A 945 8.54 12.69 -11.73
C PHE A 945 9.83 13.40 -12.15
N THR A 946 10.66 12.73 -12.97
CA THR A 946 12.00 13.23 -13.38
C THR A 946 12.01 14.10 -14.64
N GLY A 947 10.89 14.31 -15.33
CA GLY A 947 10.86 15.13 -16.54
C GLY A 947 11.59 14.52 -17.74
N ALA A 948 11.77 13.20 -17.78
CA ALA A 948 12.34 12.46 -18.90
C ALA A 948 11.31 11.49 -19.50
N GLY A 949 11.17 11.47 -20.83
CA GLY A 949 10.09 10.77 -21.53
C GLY A 949 8.72 11.32 -21.13
N VAL A 950 8.50 12.62 -21.41
CA VAL A 950 7.43 13.40 -20.74
C VAL A 950 6.11 13.31 -21.47
N GLY A 951 5.14 12.66 -20.82
CA GLY A 951 3.73 12.92 -21.04
C GLY A 951 3.15 12.43 -22.36
N GLY A 952 3.88 11.59 -23.09
CA GLY A 952 3.37 11.01 -24.33
C GLY A 952 2.45 9.80 -24.12
N VAL A 953 1.92 9.28 -25.23
CA VAL A 953 1.09 8.07 -25.28
C VAL A 953 1.83 6.87 -24.69
N GLY A 954 3.06 6.61 -25.13
CA GLY A 954 3.88 5.48 -24.67
C GLY A 954 4.07 5.42 -23.16
N PRO A 955 4.55 6.49 -22.49
CA PRO A 955 4.74 6.48 -21.03
C PRO A 955 3.44 6.29 -20.25
N GLN A 956 2.29 6.84 -20.72
CA GLN A 956 1.02 6.64 -20.04
C GLN A 956 0.46 5.22 -20.25
N MET A 957 0.56 4.65 -21.47
CA MET A 957 0.21 3.24 -21.73
C MET A 957 1.03 2.28 -20.85
N THR A 958 2.34 2.50 -20.84
CA THR A 958 3.33 1.71 -20.11
C THR A 958 3.05 1.71 -18.60
N ALA A 959 2.71 2.87 -18.01
CA ALA A 959 2.26 2.95 -16.62
C ALA A 959 0.88 2.30 -16.40
N LEU A 960 -0.09 2.56 -17.28
CA LEU A 960 -1.46 2.06 -17.13
C LEU A 960 -1.53 0.53 -17.17
N ASN A 961 -0.81 -0.11 -18.10
CA ASN A 961 -0.80 -1.57 -18.21
C ASN A 961 -0.17 -2.23 -16.98
N VAL A 962 0.98 -1.73 -16.48
CA VAL A 962 1.66 -2.34 -15.33
C VAL A 962 0.90 -2.12 -14.00
N ILE A 963 0.14 -1.03 -13.88
CA ILE A 963 -0.70 -0.78 -12.69
C ILE A 963 -2.00 -1.58 -12.76
N SER A 964 -2.68 -1.62 -13.92
CA SER A 964 -3.96 -2.32 -14.07
C SER A 964 -3.84 -3.83 -13.89
N VAL A 965 -2.77 -4.43 -14.42
CA VAL A 965 -2.52 -5.89 -14.35
C VAL A 965 -2.39 -6.43 -12.92
N LEU A 966 -2.23 -5.58 -11.90
CA LEU A 966 -2.27 -6.00 -10.49
C LEU A 966 -3.65 -6.55 -10.05
N ASN A 967 -4.70 -6.39 -10.86
CA ASN A 967 -6.01 -7.00 -10.66
C ASN A 967 -6.21 -8.34 -11.41
N VAL A 968 -5.17 -8.92 -12.02
CA VAL A 968 -5.27 -10.15 -12.83
C VAL A 968 -5.93 -11.34 -12.11
N ASP A 969 -5.65 -11.53 -10.82
CA ASP A 969 -6.26 -12.58 -9.98
C ASP A 969 -7.73 -12.29 -9.59
N ARG A 970 -8.25 -11.07 -9.86
CA ARG A 970 -9.58 -10.58 -9.46
C ARG A 970 -10.62 -10.56 -10.59
N VAL A 971 -10.21 -10.86 -11.82
CA VAL A 971 -11.05 -10.76 -13.02
C VAL A 971 -11.10 -12.09 -13.78
N ALA A 972 -12.11 -12.29 -14.61
CA ALA A 972 -12.23 -13.49 -15.44
C ALA A 972 -11.06 -13.58 -16.44
N ALA A 973 -10.64 -14.80 -16.78
CA ALA A 973 -9.74 -15.00 -17.90
C ALA A 973 -10.42 -14.67 -19.25
N PRO A 974 -9.67 -14.26 -20.29
CA PRO A 974 -10.12 -14.12 -21.67
C PRO A 974 -11.20 -15.13 -22.10
N TYR A 975 -12.35 -14.60 -22.53
CA TYR A 975 -13.47 -15.42 -22.96
C TYR A 975 -13.20 -16.14 -24.28
N SER A 976 -13.93 -17.23 -24.46
CA SER A 976 -14.06 -18.01 -25.70
C SER A 976 -15.55 -18.14 -26.07
N ASN A 977 -15.83 -18.70 -27.25
CA ASN A 977 -17.17 -19.15 -27.66
C ASN A 977 -17.86 -20.09 -26.64
N LYS A 978 -17.13 -20.65 -25.67
CA LYS A 978 -17.66 -21.56 -24.63
C LYS A 978 -17.73 -20.95 -23.23
N THR A 979 -17.05 -19.82 -22.98
CA THR A 979 -16.87 -19.25 -21.63
C THR A 979 -17.44 -17.84 -21.45
N GLY A 980 -17.90 -17.19 -22.52
CA GLY A 980 -18.61 -15.90 -22.43
C GLY A 980 -18.55 -15.01 -23.67
N GLY A 981 -17.74 -15.37 -24.67
CA GLY A 981 -17.49 -14.55 -25.85
C GLY A 981 -18.70 -14.47 -26.76
N THR A 982 -19.21 -13.26 -26.97
CA THR A 982 -20.41 -12.99 -27.79
C THR A 982 -20.11 -12.53 -29.21
N SER A 983 -18.87 -12.17 -29.51
CA SER A 983 -18.50 -11.53 -30.77
C SER A 983 -18.61 -12.47 -31.96
N LYS A 984 -19.29 -12.02 -33.03
CA LYS A 984 -19.53 -12.83 -34.22
C LYS A 984 -18.27 -12.97 -35.07
N GLY A 985 -17.98 -14.21 -35.47
CA GLY A 985 -16.88 -14.55 -36.38
C GLY A 985 -17.36 -14.79 -37.82
N ASP A 986 -16.44 -14.55 -38.75
CA ASP A 986 -16.52 -14.94 -40.16
C ASP A 986 -15.16 -15.53 -40.56
N PRO A 987 -15.03 -16.87 -40.66
CA PRO A 987 -13.79 -17.51 -41.08
C PRO A 987 -13.34 -17.21 -42.51
N SER A 988 -14.20 -16.62 -43.34
CA SER A 988 -13.95 -16.30 -44.76
C SER A 988 -13.60 -14.83 -45.03
N LEU A 989 -13.82 -13.93 -44.07
CA LEU A 989 -13.47 -12.53 -44.23
C LEU A 989 -11.96 -12.36 -44.50
N GLY A 990 -11.58 -11.37 -45.32
CA GLY A 990 -10.18 -11.13 -45.70
C GLY A 990 -9.52 -12.16 -46.61
N SER A 991 -10.20 -13.25 -47.03
CA SER A 991 -9.60 -14.28 -47.90
C SER A 991 -9.66 -13.97 -49.41
N GLY A 992 -10.37 -12.90 -49.81
CA GLY A 992 -10.54 -12.51 -51.21
C GLY A 992 -11.63 -13.27 -51.97
N SER A 993 -11.93 -12.83 -53.19
CA SER A 993 -13.13 -13.20 -53.95
C SER A 993 -12.97 -14.50 -54.78
N GLY A 994 -12.89 -15.66 -54.12
CA GLY A 994 -12.91 -16.96 -54.79
C GLY A 994 -13.16 -18.15 -53.86
N ASP A 995 -13.89 -19.16 -54.34
CA ASP A 995 -14.49 -20.23 -53.50
C ASP A 995 -13.50 -21.17 -52.79
N ASP A 996 -12.20 -21.12 -53.11
CA ASP A 996 -11.18 -22.05 -52.59
C ASP A 996 -10.35 -21.50 -51.41
N GLN A 997 -10.63 -20.26 -50.96
CA GLN A 997 -9.70 -19.39 -50.21
C GLN A 997 -9.67 -19.53 -48.68
N LEU A 998 -10.49 -20.38 -48.05
CA LEU A 998 -10.34 -20.64 -46.60
C LEU A 998 -8.92 -21.18 -46.31
N PRO A 999 -8.28 -20.83 -45.16
CA PRO A 999 -6.89 -21.18 -44.86
C PRO A 999 -6.71 -22.68 -44.56
N LYS A 1000 -6.80 -23.52 -45.59
CA LYS A 1000 -6.56 -24.97 -45.54
C LYS A 1000 -5.13 -25.22 -45.07
N PHE A 1001 -4.98 -25.89 -43.94
CA PHE A 1001 -3.67 -26.44 -43.55
C PHE A 1001 -3.50 -27.79 -44.23
N GLU A 1002 -2.75 -27.82 -45.32
CA GLU A 1002 -2.22 -29.05 -45.88
C GLU A 1002 -0.94 -29.43 -45.12
N LYS A 1003 -0.85 -30.67 -44.65
CA LYS A 1003 0.38 -31.19 -44.04
C LYS A 1003 1.40 -31.48 -45.12
N ASP A 1004 2.65 -31.08 -44.89
CA ASP A 1004 3.76 -31.41 -45.78
C ASP A 1004 3.92 -32.94 -45.89
N ILE A 1005 3.99 -33.45 -47.13
CA ILE A 1005 3.97 -34.89 -47.41
C ILE A 1005 5.26 -35.54 -46.91
N THR A 1006 5.18 -36.31 -45.82
CA THR A 1006 6.37 -36.90 -45.20
C THR A 1006 6.93 -38.07 -46.03
N THR A 1007 8.17 -38.47 -45.75
CA THR A 1007 8.75 -39.69 -46.34
C THR A 1007 7.94 -40.94 -45.99
N ALA A 1008 7.22 -40.95 -44.85
CA ALA A 1008 6.32 -42.04 -44.48
C ALA A 1008 5.04 -42.04 -45.35
N ASP A 1009 4.48 -40.87 -45.66
CA ASP A 1009 3.34 -40.74 -46.56
C ASP A 1009 3.71 -41.13 -48.00
N GLN A 1010 4.91 -40.72 -48.47
CA GLN A 1010 5.44 -41.13 -49.77
C GLN A 1010 5.66 -42.65 -49.84
N ALA A 1011 6.22 -43.26 -48.79
CA ALA A 1011 6.37 -44.71 -48.70
C ALA A 1011 5.01 -45.44 -48.64
N GLY A 1012 4.04 -44.92 -47.88
CA GLY A 1012 2.68 -45.45 -47.82
C GLY A 1012 1.97 -45.38 -49.17
N ALA A 1013 2.03 -44.23 -49.84
CA ALA A 1013 1.48 -44.06 -51.19
C ALA A 1013 2.14 -45.00 -52.20
N ALA A 1014 3.47 -45.20 -52.13
CA ALA A 1014 4.18 -46.16 -52.97
C ALA A 1014 3.74 -47.61 -52.70
N ILE A 1015 3.60 -48.02 -51.43
CA ILE A 1015 3.11 -49.35 -51.04
C ILE A 1015 1.67 -49.57 -51.54
N VAL A 1016 0.77 -48.61 -51.34
CA VAL A 1016 -0.62 -48.68 -51.83
C VAL A 1016 -0.65 -48.74 -53.37
N THR A 1017 0.20 -47.97 -54.06
CA THR A 1017 0.31 -48.03 -55.52
C THR A 1017 0.79 -49.39 -56.00
N ILE A 1018 1.80 -49.96 -55.36
CA ILE A 1018 2.30 -51.31 -55.65
C ILE A 1018 1.22 -52.36 -55.40
N MET A 1019 0.47 -52.26 -54.30
CA MET A 1019 -0.65 -53.16 -54.00
C MET A 1019 -1.78 -53.06 -55.04
N VAL A 1020 -2.15 -51.85 -55.47
CA VAL A 1020 -3.18 -51.64 -56.50
C VAL A 1020 -2.72 -52.17 -57.85
N VAL A 1021 -1.46 -51.93 -58.24
CA VAL A 1021 -0.88 -52.48 -59.48
C VAL A 1021 -0.81 -54.01 -59.43
N ALA A 1022 -0.37 -54.59 -58.29
CA ALA A 1022 -0.37 -56.03 -58.10
C ALA A 1022 -1.78 -56.64 -58.14
N LEU A 1023 -2.78 -55.96 -57.56
CA LEU A 1023 -4.18 -56.36 -57.63
C LEU A 1023 -4.67 -56.35 -59.08
N PHE A 1024 -4.48 -55.25 -59.81
CA PHE A 1024 -4.85 -55.14 -61.23
C PHE A 1024 -4.16 -56.20 -62.10
N LEU A 1025 -2.86 -56.46 -61.88
CA LEU A 1025 -2.13 -57.51 -62.59
C LEU A 1025 -2.65 -58.92 -62.24
N SER A 1026 -3.02 -59.16 -60.97
CA SER A 1026 -3.61 -60.45 -60.55
C SER A 1026 -5.02 -60.66 -61.13
N CYS A 1027 -5.85 -59.62 -61.18
CA CYS A 1027 -7.17 -59.66 -61.82
C CYS A 1027 -7.05 -59.82 -63.35
N ALA A 1028 -6.11 -59.12 -63.99
CA ALA A 1028 -5.83 -59.27 -65.41
C ALA A 1028 -5.32 -60.68 -65.75
N TRP A 1029 -4.42 -61.24 -64.93
CA TRP A 1029 -3.96 -62.62 -65.07
C TRP A 1029 -5.09 -63.64 -64.87
N TRP A 1030 -5.95 -63.44 -63.86
CA TRP A 1030 -7.13 -64.27 -63.61
C TRP A 1030 -8.19 -64.20 -64.74
N MET A 1031 -8.31 -63.08 -65.44
CA MET A 1031 -9.16 -62.95 -66.64
C MET A 1031 -8.51 -63.49 -67.93
N LEU A 1032 -7.23 -63.87 -67.88
CA LEU A 1032 -6.44 -64.40 -69.00
C LEU A 1032 -6.01 -65.86 -68.77
N SER A 1033 -6.55 -66.53 -67.74
CA SER A 1033 -6.26 -67.92 -67.34
C SER A 1033 -7.51 -68.80 -67.40
#